data_AF-A0A7X4H9J8-F1
#
_entry.id   AF-A0A7X4H9J8-F1
#
_cell.length_a   1.000
_cell.length_b   1.000
_cell.length_c   1.000
_cell.angle_alpha   90.00
_cell.angle_beta   90.00
_cell.angle_gamma   90.00
#
_symmetry.space_group_name_H-M   'P 1'
#
loop_
_entity.id
_entity.type
_entity.pdbx_description
1 polymer ?
#
loop_
_entity_poly.entity_id
_entity_poly.type
_entity_poly.pdbx_seq_one_letter_code
_entity_poly.pdbx_strand_id
1 'polypeptide(L)'
;MNRRSMAALPATMPVLLVDDNDDNLLALSALLEGVEGLELATANSGEEALRQLLRRDFGLVLMDVQMPGMDGYEAATLMRANPKTRNVPIIFVTALQGGSEFSLRGYESGAVDYLVKPIETVVLHAKVNVFAALYRQRLAIAEFERYASQVENVMAARRASPAGQPLRLLLVDDQPANLLALEGLLGELAEQSNVELVRANSGPEALRAVLRADYAAVLLDVQMPGMDGFETAELMRANPRTSTLPVIFVTAGMKDRAAQFKGYELGAVDYLIKPLEPHILVSKVRVFCELYRQRMALELQSAHLESLVAERTEALRRSAEELSDSRERYRRLLGAVTHQLFSLRRDGKQLRSYGHGSGCEAVTGYPPQAFEDDPLLWLTIVAEPERALVAARAAAALDSGAISQYEHRIRCCDGVARWVRSTFVRAGTDDAPVCDVLIEDIDQRRRVEEDRAHLVDQLALATRAARLGIWDWNLATNELVWDERMYTLCGVAPGELGDAHQTWLLTTHPDDRALCERARQRALAGDQPFDIEFRVIHPDGSIRHMKSDGQVMRNAQGQAVRMTGTHYDITERKQAEEEMRRHRDHLLELVDERNASLRAIVDNAADGIVSVDDHGIILSFNRAAENMFGYSEAEILGRPIGKLIPHAGRAGGQGRPVVRSMDLEGQRRDGSAFPMHVAISEVEVAGRPRIIGILRDISQQKAAEASLIAARNAAETASQVKSEFLAKMSHELRTPLNAVIGFSQLMSRSGTLLPDQQRNLEIIHRSGHHLLTLINDVLALSKIEAGGTHVEAVDADLVRLLEEVAEMLRIRAQNEGLELELAMERLPAAVKVDAVKLRQVLINLVGNALKFTQQGRVLVQASGQLLRGQEDGVARISFVISDTGIGMAPGDLQRIFDPFVQVGGPASESGTGLGLAISRQYVELLGGVLQVESEVGRGSVFRFALTLPLAEAPRALPSAAGEVLGLPLHERGKRVLVADDDRESQLLLGELLEPLGFVVAFAGNGVEALARVASFAPHLVLMDWRMPELDGLATIRRIRSQPDGGQVRIIMCTASAFEEQCEVALEAGADAFLRKPLDTAELYRDIERLLGLRFQRAACSGSSGGGGFEPVRKDELAGLPAEVKRALKEGAVELDQQRLAGALAAIEGDCPDLARRLRHMTQAFRYRELFALLSDS
;
A
#
# COMPACT_ATOMS: atom_id res chain seq x y z
N MET A 1 43.27 37.08 3.54
CA MET A 1 43.58 37.69 2.23
C MET A 1 42.47 37.26 1.25
N ASN A 2 41.82 38.22 0.58
CA ASN A 2 40.71 38.14 -0.40
C ASN A 2 39.36 37.46 -0.04
N ARG A 3 38.36 38.32 0.27
CA ARG A 3 36.90 38.08 0.33
C ARG A 3 36.23 37.90 -1.05
N ARG A 4 36.86 37.19 -2.00
CA ARG A 4 36.26 36.94 -3.33
C ARG A 4 36.45 35.47 -3.73
N SER A 5 35.56 34.61 -3.24
CA SER A 5 35.08 33.37 -3.89
C SER A 5 34.24 32.52 -2.90
N MET A 6 33.17 33.08 -2.32
CA MET A 6 31.98 32.28 -2.05
C MET A 6 31.12 32.45 -3.29
N ALA A 7 31.28 31.56 -4.27
CA ALA A 7 30.34 31.48 -5.36
C ALA A 7 28.98 31.09 -4.77
N ALA A 8 27.95 31.84 -5.16
CA ALA A 8 26.58 31.61 -4.74
C ALA A 8 26.16 30.15 -5.02
N LEU A 9 25.47 29.52 -4.07
CA LEU A 9 24.75 28.27 -4.33
C LEU A 9 23.56 28.60 -5.25
N PRO A 10 23.48 27.98 -6.43
CA PRO A 10 22.23 27.36 -6.80
C PRO A 10 22.51 25.98 -7.39
N ALA A 11 22.59 24.97 -6.53
CA ALA A 11 22.49 23.59 -7.01
C ALA A 11 21.00 23.29 -7.17
N THR A 12 20.52 23.38 -8.41
CA THR A 12 19.18 22.91 -8.79
C THR A 12 19.02 21.47 -8.34
N MET A 13 17.87 21.11 -7.75
CA MET A 13 17.61 19.73 -7.34
C MET A 13 17.23 18.91 -8.58
N PRO A 14 18.02 17.90 -8.98
CA PRO A 14 17.63 17.00 -10.05
C PRO A 14 16.48 16.09 -9.59
N VAL A 15 15.35 16.16 -10.29
CA VAL A 15 14.17 15.32 -10.08
C VAL A 15 13.99 14.41 -11.27
N LEU A 16 13.90 13.11 -11.02
CA LEU A 16 13.61 12.12 -12.06
C LEU A 16 12.11 11.83 -12.07
N LEU A 17 11.47 12.13 -13.21
CA LEU A 17 10.09 11.77 -13.52
C LEU A 17 10.11 10.46 -14.28
N VAL A 18 9.40 9.46 -13.78
CA VAL A 18 9.33 8.13 -14.40
C VAL A 18 7.88 7.79 -14.64
N ASP A 19 7.49 7.64 -15.89
CA ASP A 19 6.15 7.25 -16.31
C ASP A 19 6.29 6.68 -17.73
N ASP A 20 5.58 5.60 -18.05
CA ASP A 20 5.67 4.95 -19.35
C ASP A 20 4.96 5.73 -20.47
N ASN A 21 4.17 6.75 -20.10
CA ASN A 21 3.46 7.62 -21.00
C ASN A 21 4.11 9.01 -21.10
N ASP A 22 4.54 9.39 -22.30
CA ASP A 22 5.13 10.71 -22.60
C ASP A 22 4.21 11.88 -22.24
N ASP A 23 2.89 11.72 -22.38
CA ASP A 23 1.91 12.77 -22.02
C ASP A 23 1.87 13.01 -20.50
N ASN A 24 2.02 11.95 -19.70
CA ASN A 24 2.08 12.08 -18.24
C ASN A 24 3.39 12.73 -17.79
N LEU A 25 4.51 12.41 -18.45
CA LEU A 25 5.80 13.07 -18.22
C LEU A 25 5.73 14.56 -18.55
N LEU A 26 5.08 14.92 -19.67
CA LEU A 26 4.85 16.32 -20.06
C LEU A 26 3.97 17.04 -19.04
N ALA A 27 2.89 16.41 -18.59
CA ALA A 27 1.98 16.96 -17.59
C ALA A 27 2.65 17.18 -16.22
N LEU A 28 3.40 16.18 -15.72
CA LEU A 28 4.18 16.28 -14.50
C LEU A 28 5.24 17.39 -14.61
N SER A 29 5.88 17.50 -15.76
CA SER A 29 6.87 18.56 -16.01
C SER A 29 6.22 19.93 -15.95
N ALA A 30 5.10 20.14 -16.64
CA ALA A 30 4.35 21.40 -16.62
C ALA A 30 3.83 21.76 -15.21
N LEU A 31 3.38 20.78 -14.43
CA LEU A 31 2.96 21.00 -13.05
C LEU A 31 4.13 21.45 -12.15
N LEU A 32 5.36 21.09 -12.46
CA LEU A 32 6.56 21.42 -11.69
C LEU A 32 7.29 22.69 -12.16
N GLU A 33 6.93 23.26 -13.32
CA GLU A 33 7.53 24.50 -13.84
C GLU A 33 7.40 25.69 -12.88
N GLY A 34 6.40 25.69 -11.99
CA GLY A 34 6.20 26.73 -10.97
C GLY A 34 7.11 26.63 -9.73
N VAL A 35 7.94 25.59 -9.61
CA VAL A 35 8.82 25.38 -8.45
C VAL A 35 10.25 25.81 -8.78
N GLU A 36 10.71 26.91 -8.18
CA GLU A 36 12.05 27.44 -8.43
C GLU A 36 13.16 26.48 -7.94
N GLY A 37 14.17 26.28 -8.79
CA GLY A 37 15.39 25.54 -8.42
C GLY A 37 15.32 24.02 -8.62
N LEU A 38 14.43 23.52 -9.49
CA LEU A 38 14.41 22.12 -9.92
C LEU A 38 15.10 21.94 -11.28
N GLU A 39 15.68 20.75 -11.49
CA GLU A 39 16.13 20.29 -12.80
C GLU A 39 15.43 18.97 -13.11
N LEU A 40 14.58 18.95 -14.13
CA LEU A 40 13.75 17.79 -14.44
C LEU A 40 14.47 16.87 -15.44
N ALA A 41 14.47 15.57 -15.17
CA ALA A 41 14.83 14.53 -16.12
C ALA A 41 13.65 13.55 -16.23
N THR A 42 13.48 12.95 -17.40
CA THR A 42 12.39 11.99 -17.67
C THR A 42 12.96 10.61 -18.00
N ALA A 43 12.20 9.56 -17.66
CA ALA A 43 12.48 8.19 -18.06
C ALA A 43 11.16 7.47 -18.36
N ASN A 44 11.13 6.69 -19.44
CA ASN A 44 9.89 6.10 -19.96
C ASN A 44 9.68 4.65 -19.46
N SER A 45 10.49 4.19 -18.51
CA SER A 45 10.41 2.85 -17.92
C SER A 45 11.23 2.75 -16.63
N GLY A 46 10.88 1.79 -15.76
CA GLY A 46 11.66 1.49 -14.54
C GLY A 46 13.12 1.10 -14.82
N GLU A 47 13.38 0.38 -15.93
CA GLU A 47 14.74 0.01 -16.34
C GLU A 47 15.58 1.22 -16.76
N GLU A 48 14.96 2.15 -17.49
CA GLU A 48 15.61 3.40 -17.89
C GLU A 48 15.88 4.28 -16.67
N ALA A 49 14.93 4.37 -15.75
CA ALA A 49 15.10 5.09 -14.49
C ALA A 49 16.30 4.55 -13.70
N LEU A 50 16.41 3.23 -13.54
CA LEU A 50 17.57 2.60 -12.90
C LEU A 50 18.89 2.91 -13.64
N ARG A 51 18.90 2.85 -14.98
CA ARG A 51 20.08 3.21 -15.78
C ARG A 51 20.49 4.68 -15.57
N GLN A 52 19.53 5.59 -15.47
CA GLN A 52 19.79 7.00 -15.22
C GLN A 52 20.27 7.24 -13.79
N LEU A 53 19.63 6.63 -12.78
CA LEU A 53 20.02 6.70 -11.36
C LEU A 53 21.43 6.15 -11.09
N LEU A 54 21.91 5.20 -11.90
CA LEU A 54 23.28 4.71 -11.82
C LEU A 54 24.29 5.68 -12.42
N ARG A 55 23.89 6.49 -13.42
CA ARG A 55 24.76 7.43 -14.12
C ARG A 55 24.79 8.81 -13.48
N ARG A 56 23.69 9.23 -12.86
CA ARG A 56 23.48 10.57 -12.32
C ARG A 56 22.77 10.49 -10.96
N ASP A 57 23.18 11.34 -10.03
CA ASP A 57 22.53 11.44 -8.72
C ASP A 57 21.27 12.30 -8.82
N PHE A 58 20.17 11.79 -8.27
CA PHE A 58 18.88 12.48 -8.19
C PHE A 58 18.53 12.82 -6.74
N GLY A 59 17.88 13.96 -6.54
CA GLY A 59 17.39 14.41 -5.22
C GLY A 59 16.02 13.83 -4.87
N LEU A 60 15.22 13.51 -5.88
CA LEU A 60 13.88 12.95 -5.74
C LEU A 60 13.52 12.15 -7.00
N VAL A 61 12.77 11.06 -6.82
CA VAL A 61 12.14 10.31 -7.91
C VAL A 61 10.63 10.38 -7.76
N LEU A 62 9.94 10.90 -8.77
CA LEU A 62 8.49 10.76 -8.93
C LEU A 62 8.28 9.63 -9.93
N MET A 63 7.71 8.51 -9.48
CA MET A 63 7.65 7.30 -10.29
C MET A 63 6.24 6.75 -10.37
N ASP A 64 5.73 6.51 -11.58
CA ASP A 64 4.51 5.76 -11.76
C ASP A 64 4.70 4.34 -11.23
N VAL A 65 3.69 3.87 -10.52
CA VAL A 65 3.62 2.49 -10.04
C VAL A 65 3.35 1.55 -11.21
N GLN A 66 2.48 1.94 -12.14
CA GLN A 66 1.97 1.06 -13.19
C GLN A 66 2.74 1.29 -14.50
N MET A 67 3.87 0.61 -14.65
CA MET A 67 4.67 0.64 -15.89
C MET A 67 4.83 -0.78 -16.47
N PRO A 68 4.79 -0.94 -17.81
CA PRO A 68 5.00 -2.22 -18.47
C PRO A 68 6.46 -2.69 -18.36
N GLY A 69 6.64 -4.00 -18.22
CA GLY A 69 7.95 -4.62 -18.01
C GLY A 69 8.33 -4.60 -16.54
N MET A 70 9.09 -3.59 -16.12
CA MET A 70 9.48 -3.38 -14.72
C MET A 70 8.56 -2.35 -14.09
N ASP A 71 7.72 -2.78 -13.15
CA ASP A 71 6.79 -1.90 -12.45
C ASP A 71 7.52 -0.99 -11.44
N GLY A 72 6.83 0.04 -10.93
CA GLY A 72 7.42 0.98 -9.99
C GLY A 72 7.86 0.34 -8.67
N TYR A 73 7.18 -0.72 -8.21
CA TYR A 73 7.54 -1.43 -6.99
C TYR A 73 8.81 -2.28 -7.17
N GLU A 74 8.95 -2.95 -8.30
CA GLU A 74 10.15 -3.70 -8.69
C GLU A 74 11.34 -2.76 -8.87
N ALA A 75 11.14 -1.62 -9.56
CA ALA A 75 12.14 -0.59 -9.69
C ALA A 75 12.58 -0.03 -8.32
N ALA A 76 11.64 0.26 -7.42
CA ALA A 76 11.94 0.71 -6.06
C ALA A 76 12.69 -0.35 -5.25
N THR A 77 12.30 -1.63 -5.34
CA THR A 77 12.98 -2.75 -4.68
C THR A 77 14.43 -2.86 -5.15
N LEU A 78 14.67 -2.76 -6.47
CA LEU A 78 16.01 -2.76 -7.05
C LEU A 78 16.82 -1.52 -6.67
N MET A 79 16.17 -0.34 -6.61
CA MET A 79 16.80 0.88 -6.10
C MET A 79 17.25 0.71 -4.66
N ARG A 80 16.44 0.09 -3.79
CA ARG A 80 16.73 -0.17 -2.38
C ARG A 80 17.81 -1.25 -2.18
N ALA A 81 17.86 -2.25 -3.07
CA ALA A 81 18.92 -3.26 -3.06
C ALA A 81 20.30 -2.70 -3.45
N ASN A 82 20.34 -1.59 -4.19
CA ASN A 82 21.60 -1.02 -4.68
C ASN A 82 22.13 0.11 -3.75
N PRO A 83 23.36 -0.01 -3.22
CA PRO A 83 23.94 0.96 -2.28
C PRO A 83 23.99 2.41 -2.76
N LYS A 84 24.06 2.64 -4.09
CA LYS A 84 24.13 3.98 -4.67
C LYS A 84 22.75 4.67 -4.73
N THR A 85 21.68 3.90 -4.93
CA THR A 85 20.33 4.42 -5.15
C THR A 85 19.40 4.23 -3.95
N ARG A 86 19.79 3.41 -2.95
CA ARG A 86 18.93 3.04 -1.82
C ARG A 86 18.44 4.19 -0.94
N ASN A 87 19.14 5.33 -0.96
CA ASN A 87 18.81 6.50 -0.14
C ASN A 87 18.08 7.61 -0.93
N VAL A 88 17.80 7.40 -2.21
CA VAL A 88 17.05 8.38 -3.01
C VAL A 88 15.57 8.27 -2.62
N PRO A 89 14.91 9.37 -2.19
CA PRO A 89 13.49 9.35 -1.85
C PRO A 89 12.65 9.10 -3.11
N ILE A 90 11.64 8.24 -2.96
CA ILE A 90 10.72 7.85 -4.03
C ILE A 90 9.31 8.25 -3.61
N ILE A 91 8.66 9.07 -4.42
CA ILE A 91 7.23 9.33 -4.30
C ILE A 91 6.55 8.57 -5.43
N PHE A 92 5.68 7.64 -5.06
CA PHE A 92 4.90 6.92 -6.06
C PHE A 92 3.78 7.78 -6.59
N VAL A 93 3.65 7.84 -7.91
CA VAL A 93 2.47 8.38 -8.56
C VAL A 93 1.57 7.20 -8.89
N THR A 94 0.34 7.19 -8.40
CA THR A 94 -0.57 6.05 -8.55
C THR A 94 -1.97 6.48 -8.93
N ALA A 95 -2.64 5.71 -9.76
CA ALA A 95 -4.03 5.94 -10.15
C ALA A 95 -5.05 5.44 -9.10
N LEU A 96 -4.62 4.78 -8.02
CA LEU A 96 -5.51 4.05 -7.11
C LEU A 96 -6.07 4.93 -5.99
N GLN A 97 -7.38 5.19 -6.04
CA GLN A 97 -8.20 5.47 -4.86
C GLN A 97 -8.81 4.16 -4.35
N GLY A 98 -8.18 3.52 -3.36
CA GLY A 98 -8.80 2.44 -2.57
C GLY A 98 -7.89 1.25 -2.26
N GLY A 99 -7.55 1.08 -0.99
CA GLY A 99 -6.94 -0.13 -0.42
C GLY A 99 -5.68 0.14 0.39
N SER A 100 -5.73 -0.07 1.70
CA SER A 100 -4.56 -0.05 2.59
C SER A 100 -3.46 -1.03 2.16
N GLU A 101 -3.80 -2.09 1.39
CA GLU A 101 -2.88 -3.08 0.82
C GLU A 101 -1.83 -2.50 -0.15
N PHE A 102 -2.19 -1.56 -1.03
CA PHE A 102 -1.25 -1.01 -2.00
C PHE A 102 -0.34 0.07 -1.40
N SER A 103 -0.86 0.84 -0.45
CA SER A 103 -0.03 1.71 0.39
C SER A 103 0.95 0.90 1.22
N LEU A 104 0.52 -0.22 1.82
CA LEU A 104 1.40 -1.17 2.53
C LEU A 104 2.53 -1.67 1.61
N ARG A 105 2.19 -2.17 0.41
CA ARG A 105 3.20 -2.66 -0.56
C ARG A 105 4.14 -1.56 -1.05
N GLY A 106 3.66 -0.33 -1.19
CA GLY A 106 4.48 0.85 -1.53
C GLY A 106 5.45 1.25 -0.42
N TYR A 107 5.02 1.20 0.84
CA TYR A 107 5.90 1.45 1.98
C TYR A 107 6.87 0.29 2.24
N GLU A 108 6.45 -0.96 2.05
CA GLU A 108 7.30 -2.16 2.12
C GLU A 108 8.39 -2.18 1.03
N SER A 109 8.09 -1.67 -0.17
CA SER A 109 9.06 -1.47 -1.26
C SER A 109 9.94 -0.22 -1.09
N GLY A 110 9.69 0.58 -0.04
CA GLY A 110 10.57 1.65 0.42
C GLY A 110 10.27 3.04 -0.14
N ALA A 111 9.06 3.31 -0.66
CA ALA A 111 8.66 4.69 -0.99
C ALA A 111 8.41 5.53 0.27
N VAL A 112 8.69 6.82 0.17
CA VAL A 112 8.53 7.76 1.30
C VAL A 112 7.14 8.38 1.33
N ASP A 113 6.47 8.44 0.18
CA ASP A 113 5.15 9.03 0.05
C ASP A 113 4.49 8.58 -1.27
N TYR A 114 3.24 8.95 -1.47
CA TYR A 114 2.52 8.76 -2.73
C TYR A 114 1.73 10.02 -3.13
N LEU A 115 1.48 10.11 -4.43
CA LEU A 115 0.65 11.09 -5.12
C LEU A 115 -0.41 10.32 -5.88
N VAL A 116 -1.67 10.66 -5.64
CA VAL A 116 -2.79 10.01 -6.32
C VAL A 116 -3.14 10.84 -7.56
N LYS A 117 -3.25 10.19 -8.73
CA LYS A 117 -3.74 10.82 -9.96
C LYS A 117 -5.28 11.02 -9.83
N PRO A 118 -5.87 12.17 -10.23
CA PRO A 118 -5.23 13.35 -10.80
C PRO A 118 -4.43 14.14 -9.75
N ILE A 119 -3.22 14.54 -10.12
CA ILE A 119 -2.26 15.17 -9.21
C ILE A 119 -2.60 16.65 -9.05
N GLU A 120 -2.93 17.06 -7.83
CA GLU A 120 -3.17 18.47 -7.51
C GLU A 120 -1.84 19.24 -7.40
N THR A 121 -1.74 20.38 -8.10
CA THR A 121 -0.51 21.19 -8.16
C THR A 121 -0.01 21.62 -6.78
N VAL A 122 -0.92 22.02 -5.88
CA VAL A 122 -0.57 22.48 -4.53
C VAL A 122 0.05 21.35 -3.70
N VAL A 123 -0.51 20.14 -3.80
CA VAL A 123 -0.02 18.94 -3.09
C VAL A 123 1.34 18.50 -3.63
N LEU A 124 1.49 18.48 -4.96
CA LEU A 124 2.75 18.18 -5.63
C LEU A 124 3.84 19.19 -5.23
N HIS A 125 3.53 20.49 -5.26
CA HIS A 125 4.45 21.56 -4.87
C HIS A 125 4.84 21.44 -3.40
N ALA A 126 3.88 21.23 -2.49
CA ALA A 126 4.16 21.08 -1.06
C ALA A 126 5.11 19.90 -0.81
N LYS A 127 4.84 18.72 -1.40
CA LYS A 127 5.69 17.53 -1.24
C LYS A 127 7.08 17.75 -1.84
N VAL A 128 7.17 18.25 -3.07
CA VAL A 128 8.46 18.49 -3.76
C VAL A 128 9.29 19.56 -3.06
N ASN A 129 8.66 20.62 -2.54
CA ASN A 129 9.36 21.70 -1.81
C ASN A 129 10.01 21.21 -0.51
N VAL A 130 9.39 20.26 0.21
CA VAL A 130 10.01 19.63 1.39
C VAL A 130 11.29 18.91 0.99
N PHE A 131 11.24 18.08 -0.05
CA PHE A 131 12.43 17.36 -0.52
C PHE A 131 13.47 18.30 -1.12
N ALA A 132 13.07 19.39 -1.77
CA ALA A 132 13.99 20.43 -2.25
C ALA A 132 14.70 21.18 -1.12
N ALA A 133 14.00 21.48 -0.02
CA ALA A 133 14.60 22.07 1.17
C ALA A 133 15.59 21.10 1.84
N LEU A 134 15.21 19.83 1.97
CA LEU A 134 16.06 18.78 2.53
C LEU A 134 17.29 18.48 1.65
N TYR A 135 17.12 18.46 0.32
CA TYR A 135 18.22 18.24 -0.61
C TYR A 135 19.24 19.39 -0.57
N ARG A 136 18.78 20.65 -0.47
CA ARG A 136 19.65 21.81 -0.29
C ARG A 136 20.39 21.80 1.05
N GLN A 137 19.72 21.40 2.13
CA GLN A 137 20.39 21.18 3.42
C GLN A 137 21.41 20.05 3.33
N ARG A 138 21.09 18.93 2.68
CA ARG A 138 22.03 17.81 2.47
C ARG A 138 23.23 18.22 1.64
N LEU A 139 23.06 19.06 0.61
CA LEU A 139 24.18 19.60 -0.16
C LEU A 139 25.04 20.55 0.67
N ALA A 140 24.44 21.41 1.47
CA ALA A 140 25.16 22.27 2.40
C ALA A 140 25.94 21.44 3.44
N ILE A 141 25.35 20.35 3.92
CA ILE A 141 25.98 19.38 4.82
C ILE A 141 27.07 18.59 4.09
N ALA A 142 26.88 18.15 2.85
CA ALA A 142 27.87 17.40 2.08
C ALA A 142 29.06 18.27 1.61
N GLU A 143 28.83 19.56 1.36
CA GLU A 143 29.91 20.54 1.18
C GLU A 143 30.64 20.78 2.50
N PHE A 144 29.92 20.89 3.62
CA PHE A 144 30.50 21.00 4.95
C PHE A 144 31.26 19.72 5.35
N GLU A 145 30.76 18.54 4.99
CA GLU A 145 31.38 17.22 5.16
C GLU A 145 32.53 17.02 4.17
N ARG A 146 32.53 17.57 2.96
CA ARG A 146 33.73 17.58 2.11
C ARG A 146 34.81 18.48 2.69
N TYR A 147 34.40 19.61 3.28
CA TYR A 147 35.28 20.50 4.01
C TYR A 147 35.79 19.86 5.31
N ALA A 148 34.95 19.06 5.98
CA ALA A 148 35.27 18.31 7.20
C ALA A 148 36.06 17.03 6.89
N SER A 149 35.78 16.30 5.81
CA SER A 149 36.48 15.10 5.30
C SER A 149 37.87 15.42 4.76
N GLN A 150 38.12 16.65 4.30
CA GLN A 150 39.49 17.16 4.12
C GLN A 150 40.24 17.29 5.46
N VAL A 151 39.54 17.25 6.59
CA VAL A 151 40.05 17.29 7.98
C VAL A 151 39.82 15.95 8.73
N GLU A 152 39.01 15.03 8.21
CA GLU A 152 38.47 13.85 8.90
C GLU A 152 39.27 12.55 8.68
N ASN A 153 40.47 12.62 8.12
CA ASN A 153 41.39 11.48 8.11
C ASN A 153 42.03 11.18 9.48
N VAL A 154 41.49 11.70 10.59
CA VAL A 154 42.22 11.72 11.88
C VAL A 154 41.40 11.27 13.11
N MET A 155 40.08 11.09 13.09
CA MET A 155 39.32 10.98 14.36
C MET A 155 38.18 9.95 14.40
N ALA A 156 38.44 8.71 13.98
CA ALA A 156 37.63 7.58 14.40
C ALA A 156 38.11 7.07 15.79
N ALA A 157 37.62 7.67 16.90
CA ALA A 157 37.44 7.01 18.21
C ALA A 157 37.11 8.02 19.34
N ARG A 158 35.81 8.20 19.63
CA ARG A 158 35.26 8.33 21.00
C ARG A 158 33.73 8.37 20.92
N ARG A 159 33.11 7.19 20.79
CA ARG A 159 31.65 7.04 20.94
C ARG A 159 31.33 6.88 22.41
N ALA A 160 30.75 7.91 23.00
CA ALA A 160 29.88 7.79 24.17
C ALA A 160 28.71 8.75 23.94
N SER A 161 27.64 8.25 23.32
CA SER A 161 26.36 8.96 23.25
C SER A 161 25.73 9.03 24.63
N PRO A 162 25.06 10.12 25.01
CA PRO A 162 24.03 10.10 26.04
C PRO A 162 22.79 9.39 25.45
N ALA A 163 22.90 8.10 25.19
CA ALA A 163 21.77 7.26 24.80
C ALA A 163 20.96 6.97 26.05
N GLY A 164 19.83 7.65 26.24
CA GLY A 164 18.93 7.31 27.34
C GLY A 164 17.80 8.29 27.64
N GLN A 165 17.82 9.53 27.14
CA GLN A 165 16.66 10.40 27.35
C GLN A 165 15.46 9.92 26.51
N PRO A 166 14.29 9.70 27.14
CA PRO A 166 13.11 9.26 26.43
C PRO A 166 12.60 10.39 25.52
N LEU A 167 12.22 10.04 24.30
CA LEU A 167 11.60 10.97 23.35
C LEU A 167 10.20 11.32 23.84
N ARG A 168 9.80 12.58 23.82
CA ARG A 168 8.43 12.94 24.22
C ARG A 168 7.50 13.04 23.04
N LEU A 169 6.37 12.37 23.11
CA LEU A 169 5.26 12.51 22.16
C LEU A 169 4.07 13.11 22.90
N LEU A 170 3.51 14.20 22.38
CA LEU A 170 2.35 14.83 23.01
C LEU A 170 1.07 14.30 22.38
N LEU A 171 0.23 13.65 23.20
CA LEU A 171 -1.10 13.18 22.83
C LEU A 171 -2.13 14.18 23.38
N VAL A 172 -2.93 14.77 22.50
CA VAL A 172 -3.93 15.78 22.85
C VAL A 172 -5.29 15.33 22.36
N ASP A 173 -6.21 15.12 23.30
CA ASP A 173 -7.61 14.74 23.02
C ASP A 173 -8.43 15.11 24.26
N ASP A 174 -9.64 15.65 24.08
CA ASP A 174 -10.47 16.12 25.19
C ASP A 174 -11.13 14.96 25.96
N GLN A 175 -11.16 13.77 25.37
CA GLN A 175 -11.73 12.58 25.99
C GLN A 175 -10.63 11.69 26.59
N PRO A 176 -10.61 11.48 27.92
CA PRO A 176 -9.63 10.61 28.58
C PRO A 176 -9.58 9.18 28.04
N ALA A 177 -10.72 8.67 27.54
CA ALA A 177 -10.81 7.35 26.93
C ALA A 177 -10.01 7.24 25.61
N ASN A 178 -9.99 8.30 24.79
CA ASN A 178 -9.24 8.32 23.54
C ASN A 178 -7.74 8.42 23.80
N LEU A 179 -7.33 9.19 24.82
CA LEU A 179 -5.93 9.24 25.26
C LEU A 179 -5.43 7.86 25.72
N LEU A 180 -6.23 7.14 26.52
CA LEU A 180 -5.93 5.76 26.94
C LEU A 180 -5.84 4.80 25.74
N ALA A 181 -6.70 4.96 24.74
CA ALA A 181 -6.67 4.16 23.52
C ALA A 181 -5.41 4.44 22.69
N LEU A 182 -5.06 5.72 22.47
CA LEU A 182 -3.85 6.13 21.77
C LEU A 182 -2.58 5.60 22.44
N GLU A 183 -2.53 5.63 23.77
CA GLU A 183 -1.43 5.01 24.52
C GLU A 183 -1.39 3.50 24.39
N GLY A 184 -2.53 2.82 24.42
CA GLY A 184 -2.59 1.37 24.19
C GLY A 184 -2.06 1.00 22.81
N LEU A 185 -2.42 1.77 21.77
CA LEU A 185 -1.96 1.56 20.40
C LEU A 185 -0.48 1.87 20.20
N LEU A 186 0.04 2.89 20.89
CA LEU A 186 1.44 3.30 20.80
C LEU A 186 2.33 2.64 21.87
N GLY A 187 1.77 1.81 22.75
CA GLY A 187 2.47 1.24 23.92
C GLY A 187 3.67 0.39 23.52
N GLU A 188 3.51 -0.50 22.53
CA GLU A 188 4.63 -1.32 22.03
C GLU A 188 5.74 -0.47 21.41
N LEU A 189 5.38 0.59 20.66
CA LEU A 189 6.36 1.54 20.13
C LEU A 189 7.03 2.32 21.28
N ALA A 190 6.28 2.74 22.29
CA ALA A 190 6.81 3.48 23.43
C ALA A 190 7.87 2.67 24.20
N GLU A 191 7.61 1.38 24.42
CA GLU A 191 8.57 0.46 25.06
C GLU A 191 9.78 0.15 24.18
N GLN A 192 9.58 -0.19 22.90
CA GLN A 192 10.66 -0.57 21.98
C GLN A 192 11.56 0.61 21.58
N SER A 193 11.00 1.83 21.56
CA SER A 193 11.65 3.03 21.06
C SER A 193 11.95 4.09 22.14
N ASN A 194 11.82 3.78 23.43
CA ASN A 194 12.09 4.71 24.53
C ASN A 194 11.36 6.07 24.33
N VAL A 195 10.05 6.01 24.06
CA VAL A 195 9.19 7.20 23.85
C VAL A 195 8.29 7.38 25.07
N GLU A 196 8.40 8.52 25.73
CA GLU A 196 7.49 8.99 26.79
C GLU A 196 6.25 9.61 26.14
N LEU A 197 5.09 8.99 26.38
CA LEU A 197 3.80 9.52 25.95
C LEU A 197 3.29 10.52 27.00
N VAL A 198 3.05 11.76 26.60
CA VAL A 198 2.57 12.83 27.49
C VAL A 198 1.16 13.21 27.07
N ARG A 199 0.23 13.27 28.04
CA ARG A 199 -1.18 13.58 27.79
C ARG A 199 -1.48 15.06 28.00
N ALA A 200 -2.38 15.58 27.17
CA ALA A 200 -3.09 16.83 27.42
C ALA A 200 -4.57 16.64 27.07
N ASN A 201 -5.46 17.10 27.96
CA ASN A 201 -6.91 16.94 27.79
C ASN A 201 -7.57 18.17 27.14
N SER A 202 -6.79 19.13 26.65
CA SER A 202 -7.29 20.35 26.00
C SER A 202 -6.17 21.10 25.25
N GLY A 203 -6.54 21.94 24.28
CA GLY A 203 -5.63 22.84 23.57
C GLY A 203 -4.76 23.73 24.47
N PRO A 204 -5.30 24.41 25.50
CA PRO A 204 -4.51 25.23 26.43
C PRO A 204 -3.56 24.41 27.33
N GLU A 205 -3.89 23.15 27.61
CA GLU A 205 -2.96 22.23 28.29
C GLU A 205 -1.82 21.83 27.35
N ALA A 206 -2.12 21.54 26.08
CA ALA A 206 -1.12 21.23 25.06
C ALA A 206 -0.14 22.40 24.82
N LEU A 207 -0.65 23.63 24.71
CA LEU A 207 0.19 24.84 24.59
C LEU A 207 1.12 25.04 25.79
N ARG A 208 0.64 24.75 27.01
CA ARG A 208 1.49 24.80 28.21
C ARG A 208 2.53 23.68 28.24
N ALA A 209 2.20 22.52 27.70
CA ALA A 209 3.10 21.37 27.62
C ALA A 209 4.29 21.67 26.68
N VAL A 210 4.03 22.10 25.44
CA VAL A 210 5.08 22.39 24.43
C VAL A 210 6.02 23.54 24.81
N LEU A 211 5.62 24.41 25.74
CA LEU A 211 6.50 25.47 26.28
C LEU A 211 7.40 25.00 27.43
N ARG A 212 7.08 23.87 28.06
CA ARG A 212 7.82 23.32 29.21
C ARG A 212 8.85 22.28 28.81
N ALA A 213 8.70 21.66 27.63
CA ALA A 213 9.55 20.60 27.16
C ALA A 213 9.55 20.53 25.63
N ASP A 214 10.60 19.91 25.07
CA ASP A 214 10.67 19.58 23.65
C ASP A 214 9.93 18.27 23.37
N TYR A 215 9.23 18.24 22.25
CA TYR A 215 8.46 17.09 21.77
C TYR A 215 8.94 16.68 20.38
N ALA A 216 8.92 15.38 20.11
CA ALA A 216 9.26 14.82 18.79
C ALA A 216 8.14 15.09 17.77
N ALA A 217 6.88 14.94 18.20
CA ALA A 217 5.68 15.27 17.43
C ALA A 217 4.47 15.45 18.37
N VAL A 218 3.40 16.05 17.85
CA VAL A 218 2.12 16.21 18.53
C VAL A 218 1.03 15.47 17.75
N LEU A 219 0.29 14.59 18.42
CA LEU A 219 -0.97 14.04 17.92
C LEU A 219 -2.10 14.83 18.53
N LEU A 220 -2.84 15.54 17.69
CA LEU A 220 -3.76 16.58 18.13
C LEU A 220 -5.17 16.28 17.63
N ASP A 221 -6.11 16.01 18.54
CA ASP A 221 -7.52 15.92 18.18
C ASP A 221 -8.00 17.28 17.64
N VAL A 222 -8.63 17.25 16.49
CA VAL A 222 -9.23 18.42 15.87
C VAL A 222 -10.48 18.86 16.64
N GLN A 223 -11.27 17.91 17.13
CA GLN A 223 -12.59 18.18 17.71
C GLN A 223 -12.53 18.25 19.24
N MET A 224 -12.04 19.38 19.77
CA MET A 224 -12.00 19.62 21.22
C MET A 224 -12.91 20.81 21.62
N PRO A 225 -13.60 20.76 22.77
CA PRO A 225 -14.44 21.84 23.26
C PRO A 225 -13.62 23.04 23.76
N GLY A 226 -14.09 24.25 23.44
CA GLY A 226 -13.45 25.51 23.84
C GLY A 226 -12.44 26.00 22.81
N MET A 227 -11.24 25.40 22.81
CA MET A 227 -10.17 25.67 21.84
C MET A 227 -9.97 24.41 21.00
N ASP A 228 -10.26 24.50 19.71
CA ASP A 228 -10.17 23.36 18.80
C ASP A 228 -8.72 23.04 18.42
N GLY A 229 -8.49 21.89 17.77
CA GLY A 229 -7.14 21.50 17.38
C GLY A 229 -6.49 22.46 16.36
N PHE A 230 -7.28 23.09 15.49
CA PHE A 230 -6.75 24.03 14.49
C PHE A 230 -6.23 25.31 15.15
N GLU A 231 -7.01 25.90 16.05
CA GLU A 231 -6.65 27.07 16.84
C GLU A 231 -5.44 26.78 17.75
N THR A 232 -5.38 25.57 18.32
CA THR A 232 -4.22 25.11 19.09
C THR A 232 -2.95 25.07 18.24
N ALA A 233 -3.02 24.51 17.03
CA ALA A 233 -1.89 24.42 16.12
C ALA A 233 -1.44 25.81 15.61
N GLU A 234 -2.39 26.70 15.30
CA GLU A 234 -2.12 28.08 14.89
C GLU A 234 -1.30 28.83 15.97
N LEU A 235 -1.69 28.69 17.24
CA LEU A 235 -0.97 29.28 18.36
C LEU A 235 0.41 28.65 18.60
N MET A 236 0.56 27.34 18.36
CA MET A 236 1.88 26.69 18.37
C MET A 236 2.79 27.23 17.26
N ARG A 237 2.23 27.51 16.07
CA ARG A 237 2.96 28.06 14.93
C ARG A 237 3.36 29.52 15.12
N ALA A 238 2.52 30.32 15.76
CA ALA A 238 2.79 31.73 16.03
C ALA A 238 3.98 31.94 16.99
N ASN A 239 4.37 30.92 17.76
CA ASN A 239 5.50 30.99 18.68
C ASN A 239 6.81 30.47 18.04
N PRO A 240 7.88 31.29 17.95
CA PRO A 240 9.14 30.89 17.31
C PRO A 240 9.82 29.63 17.88
N ARG A 241 9.53 29.26 19.13
CA ARG A 241 10.08 28.04 19.76
C ARG A 241 9.36 26.76 19.33
N THR A 242 8.08 26.86 18.98
CA THR A 242 7.23 25.71 18.64
C THR A 242 6.80 25.72 17.17
N SER A 243 7.22 26.73 16.41
CA SER A 243 6.83 26.93 15.02
C SER A 243 7.32 25.86 14.05
N THR A 244 8.33 25.07 14.42
CA THR A 244 8.87 23.94 13.63
C THR A 244 8.41 22.58 14.14
N LEU A 245 7.60 22.52 15.20
CA LEU A 245 7.13 21.28 15.79
C LEU A 245 6.17 20.56 14.83
N PRO A 246 6.38 19.27 14.50
CA PRO A 246 5.48 18.55 13.62
C PRO A 246 4.18 18.19 14.34
N VAL A 247 3.05 18.54 13.73
CA VAL A 247 1.69 18.29 14.23
C VAL A 247 0.98 17.33 13.28
N ILE A 248 0.44 16.25 13.84
CA ILE A 248 -0.40 15.26 13.17
C ILE A 248 -1.80 15.41 13.74
N PHE A 249 -2.76 15.74 12.89
CA PHE A 249 -4.14 15.90 13.32
C PHE A 249 -4.86 14.55 13.39
N VAL A 250 -5.59 14.32 14.48
CA VAL A 250 -6.46 13.17 14.67
C VAL A 250 -7.91 13.66 14.54
N THR A 251 -8.72 13.05 13.67
CA THR A 251 -10.07 13.58 13.34
C THR A 251 -11.10 12.47 13.21
N ALA A 252 -12.32 12.69 13.71
CA ALA A 252 -13.43 11.71 13.72
C ALA A 252 -14.14 11.49 12.36
N GLY A 253 -13.42 11.72 11.24
CA GLY A 253 -13.96 11.65 9.89
C GLY A 253 -14.14 13.05 9.30
N MET A 254 -13.36 13.35 8.26
CA MET A 254 -13.49 14.60 7.52
C MET A 254 -14.49 14.39 6.38
N LYS A 255 -15.74 14.77 6.62
CA LYS A 255 -16.73 14.86 5.54
C LYS A 255 -16.51 16.08 4.64
N ASP A 256 -15.62 17.00 5.00
CA ASP A 256 -15.43 18.28 4.32
C ASP A 256 -13.95 18.50 3.91
N ARG A 257 -13.70 18.68 2.61
CA ARG A 257 -12.36 18.98 2.05
C ARG A 257 -11.81 20.29 2.62
N ALA A 258 -12.68 21.24 2.98
CA ALA A 258 -12.28 22.53 3.55
C ALA A 258 -11.53 22.41 4.89
N ALA A 259 -11.82 21.39 5.70
CA ALA A 259 -11.13 21.16 6.97
C ALA A 259 -9.72 20.55 6.79
N GLN A 260 -9.49 19.80 5.71
CA GLN A 260 -8.15 19.34 5.31
C GLN A 260 -7.32 20.50 4.77
N PHE A 261 -7.92 21.33 3.90
CA PHE A 261 -7.27 22.53 3.37
C PHE A 261 -6.88 23.51 4.48
N LYS A 262 -7.78 23.80 5.43
CA LYS A 262 -7.49 24.70 6.56
C LYS A 262 -6.29 24.24 7.37
N GLY A 263 -6.18 22.95 7.67
CA GLY A 263 -5.04 22.50 8.47
C GLY A 263 -3.73 22.37 7.68
N TYR A 264 -3.75 22.11 6.36
CA TYR A 264 -2.54 22.18 5.52
C TYR A 264 -2.07 23.62 5.32
N GLU A 265 -3.00 24.58 5.18
CA GLU A 265 -2.70 26.02 5.21
C GLU A 265 -2.09 26.46 6.55
N LEU A 266 -2.50 25.83 7.67
CA LEU A 266 -1.90 26.00 9.00
C LEU A 266 -0.59 25.21 9.19
N GLY A 267 -0.10 24.52 8.16
CA GLY A 267 1.18 23.82 8.14
C GLY A 267 1.20 22.50 8.92
N ALA A 268 0.08 21.79 9.04
CA ALA A 268 0.08 20.42 9.55
C ALA A 268 0.89 19.48 8.65
N VAL A 269 1.56 18.50 9.25
CA VAL A 269 2.45 17.59 8.53
C VAL A 269 1.69 16.37 8.02
N ASP A 270 0.62 15.96 8.71
CA ASP A 270 -0.21 14.81 8.32
C ASP A 270 -1.56 14.76 9.09
N TYR A 271 -2.46 13.86 8.67
CA TYR A 271 -3.75 13.60 9.32
C TYR A 271 -4.00 12.11 9.51
N LEU A 272 -4.70 11.77 10.58
CA LEU A 272 -5.18 10.44 10.91
C LEU A 272 -6.68 10.48 11.17
N ILE A 273 -7.41 9.57 10.52
CA ILE A 273 -8.88 9.49 10.61
C ILE A 273 -9.24 8.41 11.63
N LYS A 274 -10.12 8.72 12.61
CA LYS A 274 -10.69 7.74 13.54
C LYS A 274 -11.76 6.91 12.81
N PRO A 275 -11.88 5.58 13.06
CA PRO A 275 -11.08 4.79 13.99
C PRO A 275 -9.65 4.58 13.48
N LEU A 276 -8.68 4.75 14.38
CA LEU A 276 -7.27 4.73 14.04
C LEU A 276 -6.79 3.30 13.77
N GLU A 277 -6.20 3.08 12.60
CA GLU A 277 -5.55 1.81 12.30
C GLU A 277 -4.18 1.74 13.02
N PRO A 278 -3.96 0.73 13.89
CA PRO A 278 -2.77 0.67 14.75
C PRO A 278 -1.46 0.75 13.98
N HIS A 279 -1.35 0.04 12.86
CA HIS A 279 -0.13 -0.06 12.06
C HIS A 279 0.22 1.25 11.32
N ILE A 280 -0.79 1.99 10.84
CA ILE A 280 -0.61 3.30 10.19
C ILE A 280 -0.14 4.34 11.22
N LEU A 281 -0.81 4.40 12.36
CA LEU A 281 -0.48 5.29 13.47
C LEU A 281 0.96 5.05 13.94
N VAL A 282 1.32 3.80 14.22
CA VAL A 282 2.67 3.42 14.66
C VAL A 282 3.73 3.75 13.60
N SER A 283 3.46 3.49 12.32
CA SER A 283 4.42 3.76 11.24
C SER A 283 4.70 5.25 11.05
N LYS A 284 3.65 6.09 11.04
CA LYS A 284 3.80 7.55 10.91
C LYS A 284 4.55 8.14 12.10
N VAL A 285 4.17 7.77 13.32
CA VAL A 285 4.84 8.24 14.54
C VAL A 285 6.31 7.79 14.57
N ARG A 286 6.61 6.55 14.13
CA ARG A 286 7.98 6.03 14.05
C ARG A 286 8.89 6.89 13.18
N VAL A 287 8.42 7.32 12.00
CA VAL A 287 9.22 8.18 11.08
C VAL A 287 9.59 9.49 11.75
N PHE A 288 8.65 10.18 12.39
CA PHE A 288 8.95 11.44 13.07
C PHE A 288 9.87 11.26 14.28
N CYS A 289 9.71 10.17 15.03
CA CYS A 289 10.63 9.80 16.10
C CYS A 289 12.05 9.52 15.56
N GLU A 290 12.18 8.79 14.45
CA GLU A 290 13.48 8.51 13.81
C GLU A 290 14.14 9.77 13.25
N LEU A 291 13.38 10.64 12.57
CA LEU A 291 13.87 11.92 12.08
C LEU A 291 14.31 12.84 13.22
N TYR A 292 13.54 12.90 14.31
CA TYR A 292 13.92 13.66 15.50
C TYR A 292 15.19 13.09 16.15
N ARG A 293 15.33 11.76 16.25
CA ARG A 293 16.58 11.12 16.72
C ARG A 293 17.74 11.43 15.80
N GLN A 294 17.57 11.38 14.48
CA GLN A 294 18.62 11.70 13.53
C GLN A 294 19.05 13.16 13.66
N ARG A 295 18.10 14.09 13.79
CA ARG A 295 18.39 15.50 14.06
C ARG A 295 19.13 15.68 15.37
N MET A 296 18.66 15.08 16.48
CA MET A 296 19.36 15.16 17.76
C MET A 296 20.74 14.51 17.70
N ALA A 297 20.88 13.38 17.01
CA ALA A 297 22.17 12.72 16.81
C ALA A 297 23.13 13.58 15.99
N LEU A 298 22.63 14.28 14.96
CA LEU A 298 23.39 15.23 14.15
C LEU A 298 23.76 16.48 14.94
N GLU A 299 22.87 17.03 15.76
CA GLU A 299 23.16 18.17 16.64
C GLU A 299 24.18 17.79 17.72
N LEU A 300 24.03 16.61 18.33
CA LEU A 300 25.03 16.04 19.25
C LEU A 300 26.34 15.76 18.54
N GLN A 301 26.32 15.23 17.32
CA GLN A 301 27.51 14.95 16.54
C GLN A 301 28.17 16.24 16.08
N SER A 302 27.42 17.29 15.76
CA SER A 302 27.91 18.63 15.41
C SER A 302 28.52 19.31 16.64
N ALA A 303 27.83 19.31 17.78
CA ALA A 303 28.37 19.84 19.03
C ALA A 303 29.59 19.03 19.52
N HIS A 304 29.57 17.71 19.32
CA HIS A 304 30.71 16.84 19.62
C HIS A 304 31.86 17.06 18.63
N LEU A 305 31.59 17.30 17.35
CA LEU A 305 32.57 17.68 16.33
C LEU A 305 33.15 19.06 16.62
N GLU A 306 32.35 20.04 17.03
CA GLU A 306 32.83 21.35 17.47
C GLU A 306 33.71 21.24 18.72
N SER A 307 33.30 20.43 19.70
CA SER A 307 34.10 20.10 20.88
C SER A 307 35.37 19.32 20.51
N LEU A 308 35.30 18.38 19.58
CA LEU A 308 36.44 17.61 19.08
C LEU A 308 37.37 18.47 18.25
N VAL A 309 36.86 19.41 17.47
CA VAL A 309 37.66 20.38 16.71
C VAL A 309 38.34 21.32 17.70
N ALA A 310 37.65 21.80 18.74
CA ALA A 310 38.28 22.59 19.80
C ALA A 310 39.34 21.79 20.58
N GLU A 311 39.01 20.56 21.01
CA GLU A 311 39.92 19.65 21.73
C GLU A 311 41.08 19.22 20.83
N ARG A 312 40.87 19.01 19.53
CA ARG A 312 41.91 18.65 18.56
C ARG A 312 42.75 19.84 18.15
N THR A 313 42.20 21.05 18.12
CA THR A 313 43.00 22.26 17.89
C THR A 313 43.93 22.50 19.08
N GLU A 314 43.44 22.31 20.30
CA GLU A 314 44.27 22.38 21.51
C GLU A 314 45.23 21.18 21.64
N ALA A 315 44.80 19.97 21.25
CA ALA A 315 45.66 18.79 21.23
C ALA A 315 46.68 18.82 20.09
N LEU A 316 46.42 19.47 18.96
CA LEU A 316 47.40 19.73 17.91
C LEU A 316 48.40 20.79 18.37
N ARG A 317 47.95 21.81 19.12
CA ARG A 317 48.84 22.77 19.78
C ARG A 317 49.77 22.08 20.77
N ARG A 318 49.22 21.23 21.66
CA ARG A 318 50.00 20.41 22.61
C ARG A 318 50.84 19.33 21.93
N SER A 319 50.33 18.68 20.89
CA SER A 319 51.07 17.64 20.16
C SER A 319 52.16 18.25 19.29
N ALA A 320 52.05 19.50 18.84
CA ALA A 320 53.16 20.21 18.21
C ALA A 320 54.25 20.54 19.25
N GLU A 321 53.87 20.95 20.46
CA GLU A 321 54.77 21.12 21.61
C GLU A 321 55.42 19.76 22.01
N GLU A 322 54.65 18.67 22.11
CA GLU A 322 55.12 17.33 22.47
C GLU A 322 55.86 16.61 21.35
N LEU A 323 55.55 16.82 20.06
CA LEU A 323 56.30 16.24 18.94
C LEU A 323 57.66 16.92 18.82
N SER A 324 57.76 18.20 19.18
CA SER A 324 59.07 18.84 19.39
C SER A 324 59.87 18.09 20.48
N ASP A 325 59.26 17.78 21.63
CA ASP A 325 59.87 17.05 22.75
C ASP A 325 60.05 15.52 22.51
N SER A 326 59.21 14.91 21.67
CA SER A 326 59.15 13.46 21.40
C SER A 326 59.99 13.10 20.19
N ARG A 327 60.15 13.97 19.19
CA ARG A 327 61.19 13.81 18.17
C ARG A 327 62.59 13.87 18.80
N GLU A 328 62.73 14.57 19.93
CA GLU A 328 63.90 14.49 20.81
C GLU A 328 64.02 13.15 21.59
N ARG A 329 62.92 12.42 21.83
CA ARG A 329 62.88 11.09 22.52
C ARG A 329 62.85 9.86 21.59
N TYR A 330 62.18 9.87 20.45
CA TYR A 330 62.00 8.71 19.54
C TYR A 330 63.26 8.38 18.76
N ARG A 331 64.14 9.37 18.57
CA ARG A 331 65.55 9.13 18.23
C ARG A 331 66.25 8.21 19.24
N ARG A 332 65.68 8.02 20.46
CA ARG A 332 66.18 7.11 21.50
C ARG A 332 65.51 5.71 21.53
N LEU A 333 64.41 5.42 20.81
CA LEU A 333 63.57 4.21 21.02
C LEU A 333 63.39 3.24 19.84
N LEU A 334 63.74 3.59 18.59
CA LEU A 334 63.71 2.75 17.37
C LEU A 334 64.48 1.39 17.44
N GLY A 335 64.85 0.94 18.64
CA GLY A 335 65.63 -0.25 18.89
C GLY A 335 64.88 -1.50 19.35
N ALA A 336 63.53 -1.63 19.24
CA ALA A 336 62.84 -2.80 19.79
C ALA A 336 61.55 -3.27 19.06
N VAL A 337 61.62 -4.47 18.44
CA VAL A 337 60.55 -5.50 18.21
C VAL A 337 59.76 -5.54 16.87
N THR A 338 59.88 -6.68 16.17
CA THR A 338 59.41 -7.07 14.81
C THR A 338 58.93 -8.55 14.83
N HIS A 339 57.84 -8.94 14.13
CA HIS A 339 57.41 -10.36 13.95
C HIS A 339 56.96 -10.72 12.49
N GLN A 340 57.78 -10.40 11.47
CA GLN A 340 57.76 -11.05 10.14
C GLN A 340 58.98 -12.00 10.04
N LEU A 341 58.84 -13.15 9.37
CA LEU A 341 59.89 -14.21 9.31
C LEU A 341 60.58 -14.33 7.93
N PHE A 342 59.91 -14.70 6.82
CA PHE A 342 60.54 -14.79 5.47
C PHE A 342 59.55 -14.83 4.27
N SER A 343 60.06 -14.66 3.06
CA SER A 343 59.31 -14.57 1.78
C SER A 343 59.77 -15.61 0.75
N LEU A 344 58.88 -16.11 -0.11
CA LEU A 344 59.15 -17.15 -1.11
C LEU A 344 58.98 -16.62 -2.55
N ARG A 345 59.89 -16.90 -3.49
CA ARG A 345 59.73 -16.58 -4.91
C ARG A 345 59.81 -17.81 -5.78
N ARG A 346 59.19 -17.78 -6.96
CA ARG A 346 59.28 -18.87 -7.94
C ARG A 346 60.57 -18.76 -8.75
N ASP A 347 61.34 -19.84 -8.76
CA ASP A 347 62.58 -19.99 -9.54
C ASP A 347 62.54 -21.33 -10.29
N GLY A 348 62.19 -21.27 -11.58
CA GLY A 348 61.84 -22.45 -12.37
C GLY A 348 60.55 -23.14 -11.89
N LYS A 349 60.59 -24.46 -11.69
CA LYS A 349 59.45 -25.24 -11.14
C LYS A 349 59.40 -25.26 -9.60
N GLN A 350 60.35 -24.64 -8.90
CA GLN A 350 60.45 -24.69 -7.43
C GLN A 350 60.28 -23.31 -6.78
N LEU A 351 59.95 -23.30 -5.48
CA LEU A 351 59.82 -22.09 -4.67
C LEU A 351 61.00 -21.96 -3.72
N ARG A 352 61.60 -20.77 -3.68
CA ARG A 352 62.80 -20.46 -2.91
C ARG A 352 62.55 -19.38 -1.88
N SER A 353 63.02 -19.57 -0.65
CA SER A 353 62.94 -18.59 0.43
C SER A 353 63.98 -17.49 0.33
N TYR A 354 63.61 -16.33 0.84
CA TYR A 354 64.36 -15.10 0.98
C TYR A 354 63.96 -14.51 2.34
N GLY A 355 64.87 -14.49 3.31
CA GLY A 355 64.56 -14.18 4.70
C GLY A 355 64.53 -12.68 5.01
N HIS A 356 63.38 -12.12 5.41
CA HIS A 356 63.26 -10.71 5.81
C HIS A 356 62.50 -10.58 7.15
N GLY A 357 63.25 -10.33 8.24
CA GLY A 357 62.71 -9.94 9.56
C GLY A 357 63.22 -10.76 10.76
N SER A 358 63.48 -10.09 11.89
CA SER A 358 64.07 -10.67 13.12
C SER A 358 63.12 -11.58 13.92
N GLY A 359 61.88 -11.78 13.47
CA GLY A 359 60.98 -12.75 14.08
C GLY A 359 61.39 -14.19 13.75
N CYS A 360 62.16 -14.40 12.66
CA CYS A 360 62.45 -15.71 12.06
C CYS A 360 63.14 -16.68 13.00
N GLU A 361 64.16 -16.17 13.67
CA GLU A 361 65.04 -16.92 14.54
C GLU A 361 64.35 -17.31 15.85
N ALA A 362 63.43 -16.49 16.35
CA ALA A 362 62.74 -16.76 17.60
C ALA A 362 61.86 -18.02 17.53
N VAL A 363 61.29 -18.32 16.35
CA VAL A 363 60.38 -19.45 16.14
C VAL A 363 61.08 -20.63 15.46
N THR A 364 61.88 -20.39 14.44
CA THR A 364 62.54 -21.46 13.67
C THR A 364 63.96 -21.75 14.14
N GLY A 365 64.52 -20.93 15.03
CA GLY A 365 65.92 -20.98 15.47
C GLY A 365 66.94 -20.54 14.42
N TYR A 366 66.64 -20.71 13.13
CA TYR A 366 67.55 -20.31 12.07
C TYR A 366 67.55 -18.79 11.90
N PRO A 367 68.74 -18.17 11.80
CA PRO A 367 68.82 -16.76 11.46
C PRO A 367 68.24 -16.53 10.04
N PRO A 368 67.62 -15.37 9.74
CA PRO A 368 67.04 -15.07 8.42
C PRO A 368 67.99 -15.34 7.25
N GLN A 369 69.29 -15.12 7.44
CA GLN A 369 70.36 -15.41 6.48
C GLN A 369 70.46 -16.89 6.09
N ALA A 370 70.18 -17.82 7.00
CA ALA A 370 70.23 -19.25 6.69
C ALA A 370 69.16 -19.68 5.67
N PHE A 371 68.02 -18.99 5.62
CA PHE A 371 66.97 -19.19 4.62
C PHE A 371 67.29 -18.54 3.27
N GLU A 372 68.22 -17.57 3.24
CA GLU A 372 68.81 -17.03 2.01
C GLU A 372 69.95 -17.92 1.49
N ASP A 373 70.77 -18.48 2.40
CA ASP A 373 71.90 -19.37 2.07
C ASP A 373 71.43 -20.76 1.59
N ASP A 374 70.37 -21.32 2.17
CA ASP A 374 69.66 -22.51 1.67
C ASP A 374 68.18 -22.17 1.36
N PRO A 375 67.84 -21.87 0.09
CA PRO A 375 66.53 -21.37 -0.28
C PRO A 375 65.40 -22.41 -0.22
N LEU A 376 65.71 -23.70 -0.05
CA LEU A 376 64.68 -24.71 0.18
C LEU A 376 64.44 -24.97 1.66
N LEU A 377 65.23 -24.35 2.55
CA LEU A 377 65.23 -24.59 3.99
C LEU A 377 63.84 -24.50 4.60
N TRP A 378 63.02 -23.52 4.19
CA TRP A 378 61.65 -23.35 4.66
C TRP A 378 60.77 -24.60 4.47
N LEU A 379 61.07 -25.41 3.46
CA LEU A 379 60.39 -26.66 3.14
C LEU A 379 61.13 -27.86 3.73
N THR A 380 62.47 -27.85 3.73
CA THR A 380 63.28 -28.94 4.31
C THR A 380 63.11 -29.03 5.82
N ILE A 381 62.90 -27.91 6.52
CA ILE A 381 62.59 -27.92 7.95
C ILE A 381 61.24 -28.56 8.25
N VAL A 382 60.30 -28.56 7.30
CA VAL A 382 59.02 -29.27 7.48
C VAL A 382 59.26 -30.78 7.51
N ALA A 383 58.62 -31.48 8.44
CA ALA A 383 58.71 -32.93 8.60
C ALA A 383 57.78 -33.71 7.63
N GLU A 384 58.15 -34.95 7.27
CA GLU A 384 57.34 -35.80 6.37
C GLU A 384 56.25 -36.55 7.15
N PRO A 385 55.01 -36.69 6.61
CA PRO A 385 54.59 -36.48 5.22
C PRO A 385 54.10 -35.06 4.86
N GLU A 386 54.16 -34.12 5.80
CA GLU A 386 53.46 -32.82 5.74
C GLU A 386 54.03 -31.86 4.67
N ARG A 387 55.28 -32.09 4.26
CA ARG A 387 56.03 -31.25 3.32
C ARG A 387 55.40 -31.11 1.94
N ALA A 388 54.87 -32.20 1.37
CA ALA A 388 54.24 -32.17 0.05
C ALA A 388 53.00 -31.26 0.03
N LEU A 389 52.24 -31.26 1.12
CA LEU A 389 51.04 -30.44 1.27
C LEU A 389 51.39 -28.97 1.53
N VAL A 390 52.42 -28.71 2.33
CA VAL A 390 52.93 -27.35 2.58
C VAL A 390 53.48 -26.71 1.30
N ALA A 391 54.22 -27.47 0.49
CA ALA A 391 54.71 -27.02 -0.81
C ALA A 391 53.57 -26.68 -1.77
N ALA A 392 52.55 -27.54 -1.86
CA ALA A 392 51.39 -27.33 -2.71
C ALA A 392 50.61 -26.05 -2.34
N ARG A 393 50.47 -25.78 -1.04
CA ARG A 393 49.78 -24.57 -0.54
C ARG A 393 50.56 -23.29 -0.85
N ALA A 394 51.88 -23.31 -0.68
CA ALA A 394 52.72 -22.16 -1.04
C ALA A 394 52.72 -21.87 -2.55
N ALA A 395 52.72 -22.92 -3.39
CA ALA A 395 52.65 -22.78 -4.85
C ALA A 395 51.30 -22.23 -5.31
N ALA A 396 50.20 -22.76 -4.76
CA ALA A 396 48.86 -22.26 -5.05
C ALA A 396 48.71 -20.77 -4.68
N ALA A 397 49.31 -20.33 -3.58
CA ALA A 397 49.28 -18.93 -3.15
C ALA A 397 49.94 -17.98 -4.18
N LEU A 398 51.02 -18.41 -4.83
CA LEU A 398 51.68 -17.63 -5.88
C LEU A 398 50.90 -17.61 -7.21
N ASP A 399 50.35 -18.76 -7.62
CA ASP A 399 49.66 -18.93 -8.90
C ASP A 399 48.27 -18.29 -8.95
N SER A 400 47.54 -18.35 -7.84
CA SER A 400 46.13 -17.91 -7.77
C SER A 400 45.91 -16.63 -6.96
N GLY A 401 46.92 -16.18 -6.20
CA GLY A 401 46.79 -15.07 -5.25
C GLY A 401 45.99 -15.40 -3.98
N ALA A 402 45.57 -16.66 -3.78
CA ALA A 402 44.78 -17.07 -2.63
C ALA A 402 45.62 -17.27 -1.35
N ILE A 403 45.15 -16.75 -0.21
CA ILE A 403 45.79 -16.94 1.10
C ILE A 403 45.45 -18.34 1.65
N SER A 404 46.44 -19.03 2.22
CA SER A 404 46.27 -20.39 2.79
C SER A 404 46.98 -20.56 4.14
N GLN A 405 46.40 -21.34 5.05
CA GLN A 405 46.97 -21.64 6.37
C GLN A 405 47.05 -23.14 6.64
N TYR A 406 48.11 -23.60 7.34
CA TYR A 406 48.32 -25.02 7.67
C TYR A 406 49.23 -25.26 8.89
N GLU A 407 48.79 -26.11 9.82
CA GLU A 407 49.55 -26.52 11.02
C GLU A 407 50.40 -27.76 10.74
N HIS A 408 51.69 -27.70 11.07
CA HIS A 408 52.65 -28.77 10.81
C HIS A 408 53.89 -28.65 11.69
N ARG A 409 54.78 -29.64 11.64
CA ARG A 409 56.05 -29.57 12.38
C ARG A 409 57.17 -29.04 11.52
N ILE A 410 57.97 -28.18 12.11
CA ILE A 410 59.26 -27.76 11.56
C ILE A 410 60.40 -28.21 12.48
N ARG A 411 61.56 -28.49 11.92
CA ARG A 411 62.79 -28.79 12.64
C ARG A 411 63.63 -27.52 12.69
N CYS A 412 63.80 -26.98 13.88
CA CYS A 412 64.56 -25.76 14.12
C CYS A 412 66.08 -26.00 13.98
N CYS A 413 66.87 -24.93 13.96
CA CYS A 413 68.33 -25.01 13.75
C CYS A 413 69.11 -25.74 14.85
N ASP A 414 68.58 -25.71 16.07
CA ASP A 414 69.07 -26.46 17.23
C ASP A 414 68.85 -27.98 17.06
N GLY A 415 68.19 -28.39 15.98
CA GLY A 415 67.86 -29.77 15.64
C GLY A 415 66.53 -30.25 16.22
N VAL A 416 65.83 -29.43 17.01
CA VAL A 416 64.60 -29.82 17.73
C VAL A 416 63.38 -29.57 16.85
N ALA A 417 62.52 -30.59 16.73
CA ALA A 417 61.25 -30.44 16.06
C ALA A 417 60.27 -29.66 16.94
N ARG A 418 59.62 -28.64 16.36
CA ARG A 418 58.59 -27.81 16.99
C ARG A 418 57.34 -27.77 16.14
N TRP A 419 56.20 -27.68 16.79
CA TRP A 419 54.92 -27.49 16.11
C TRP A 419 54.69 -26.01 15.77
N VAL A 420 54.22 -25.75 14.55
CA VAL A 420 53.93 -24.40 14.08
C VAL A 420 52.68 -24.30 13.22
N ARG A 421 52.08 -23.10 13.16
CA ARG A 421 51.04 -22.74 12.19
C ARG A 421 51.61 -21.78 11.15
N SER A 422 51.59 -22.18 9.87
CA SER A 422 52.12 -21.34 8.79
C SER A 422 51.01 -20.77 7.90
N THR A 423 51.15 -19.49 7.54
CA THR A 423 50.25 -18.73 6.66
C THR A 423 51.01 -18.27 5.43
N PHE A 424 50.48 -18.51 4.23
CA PHE A 424 51.08 -18.19 2.93
C PHE A 424 50.28 -17.09 2.23
N VAL A 425 50.94 -15.98 1.85
CA VAL A 425 50.29 -14.78 1.30
C VAL A 425 51.04 -14.25 0.08
N ARG A 426 50.37 -14.04 -1.07
CA ARG A 426 51.01 -13.39 -2.23
C ARG A 426 51.33 -11.91 -1.92
N ALA A 427 52.56 -11.51 -2.16
CA ALA A 427 53.10 -10.15 -2.00
C ALA A 427 53.98 -9.79 -3.22
N GLY A 428 54.34 -8.51 -3.39
CA GLY A 428 55.12 -8.02 -4.54
C GLY A 428 54.28 -7.61 -5.76
N THR A 429 54.94 -7.15 -6.83
CA THR A 429 54.32 -6.66 -8.08
C THR A 429 54.07 -7.78 -9.09
N ASP A 430 53.13 -7.60 -10.04
CA ASP A 430 52.77 -8.66 -11.01
C ASP A 430 53.91 -9.14 -11.92
N ASP A 431 54.90 -8.27 -12.19
CA ASP A 431 56.13 -8.64 -12.93
C ASP A 431 57.14 -9.45 -12.09
N ALA A 432 56.99 -9.54 -10.75
CA ALA A 432 57.87 -10.27 -9.85
C ALA A 432 57.15 -10.71 -8.55
N PRO A 433 56.20 -11.66 -8.63
CA PRO A 433 55.40 -12.08 -7.49
C PRO A 433 56.20 -12.89 -6.45
N VAL A 434 55.88 -12.65 -5.18
CA VAL A 434 56.49 -13.25 -3.99
C VAL A 434 55.38 -13.80 -3.08
N CYS A 435 55.69 -14.71 -2.17
CA CYS A 435 54.76 -15.24 -1.17
C CYS A 435 55.36 -15.12 0.22
N ASP A 436 54.81 -14.23 1.05
CA ASP A 436 55.23 -14.05 2.42
C ASP A 436 54.66 -15.16 3.31
N VAL A 437 55.52 -15.71 4.18
CA VAL A 437 55.16 -16.80 5.08
C VAL A 437 55.29 -16.35 6.53
N LEU A 438 54.17 -16.36 7.24
CA LEU A 438 54.11 -16.09 8.67
C LEU A 438 53.97 -17.40 9.44
N ILE A 439 54.81 -17.62 10.45
CA ILE A 439 54.87 -18.85 11.25
C ILE A 439 54.70 -18.52 12.73
N GLU A 440 53.77 -19.19 13.39
CA GLU A 440 53.51 -19.08 14.83
C GLU A 440 53.90 -20.39 15.55
N ASP A 441 54.69 -20.31 16.65
CA ASP A 441 55.11 -21.46 17.49
C ASP A 441 53.98 -21.90 18.43
N ILE A 442 53.68 -23.20 18.47
CA ILE A 442 52.65 -23.80 19.32
C ILE A 442 53.17 -24.94 20.23
N ASP A 443 54.49 -25.09 20.43
CA ASP A 443 55.12 -26.21 21.16
C ASP A 443 54.84 -26.22 22.68
N GLN A 444 54.80 -25.04 23.31
CA GLN A 444 54.53 -24.91 24.76
C GLN A 444 53.11 -25.38 25.12
N ARG A 445 52.19 -25.27 24.15
CA ARG A 445 50.84 -25.81 24.25
C ARG A 445 50.84 -27.35 24.22
N ARG A 446 51.86 -28.00 23.64
CA ARG A 446 51.96 -29.47 23.50
C ARG A 446 52.69 -30.19 24.66
N ARG A 447 53.81 -29.68 25.20
CA ARG A 447 54.58 -30.41 26.25
C ARG A 447 53.86 -30.58 27.60
N VAL A 448 53.00 -29.64 27.98
CA VAL A 448 52.16 -29.74 29.21
C VAL A 448 51.10 -30.84 29.08
N GLU A 449 50.76 -31.26 27.86
CA GLU A 449 49.82 -32.37 27.63
C GLU A 449 50.48 -33.76 27.85
N GLU A 450 51.81 -33.92 27.75
CA GLU A 450 52.50 -35.23 27.84
C GLU A 450 52.77 -35.72 29.29
N ASP A 451 53.32 -34.90 30.20
CA ASP A 451 53.64 -35.32 31.59
C ASP A 451 52.38 -35.63 32.44
N ARG A 452 51.23 -35.04 32.07
CA ARG A 452 49.93 -35.37 32.67
C ARG A 452 49.48 -36.80 32.36
N ALA A 453 50.08 -37.47 31.36
CA ALA A 453 49.67 -38.80 30.92
C ALA A 453 50.25 -39.95 31.79
N HIS A 454 51.49 -39.87 32.30
CA HIS A 454 52.14 -41.03 32.95
C HIS A 454 51.62 -41.36 34.36
N LEU A 455 51.18 -40.35 35.15
CA LEU A 455 50.64 -40.55 36.49
C LEU A 455 49.19 -41.08 36.49
N VAL A 456 48.46 -40.85 35.39
CA VAL A 456 47.10 -41.35 35.15
C VAL A 456 47.10 -42.89 34.94
N ASP A 457 48.20 -43.46 34.42
CA ASP A 457 48.27 -44.89 34.09
C ASP A 457 48.34 -45.82 35.32
N GLN A 458 49.01 -45.44 36.42
CA GLN A 458 49.15 -46.29 37.61
C GLN A 458 47.86 -46.40 38.45
N LEU A 459 47.11 -45.29 38.61
CA LEU A 459 45.83 -45.27 39.33
C LEU A 459 44.73 -46.02 38.57
N ALA A 460 44.79 -46.03 37.24
CA ALA A 460 43.86 -46.74 36.37
C ALA A 460 44.00 -48.28 36.40
N LEU A 461 45.10 -48.84 36.94
CA LEU A 461 45.30 -50.30 36.98
C LEU A 461 44.57 -50.96 38.16
N ALA A 462 44.49 -50.30 39.32
CA ALA A 462 43.95 -50.86 40.56
C ALA A 462 42.41 -50.91 40.60
N THR A 463 41.72 -49.93 39.99
CA THR A 463 40.25 -49.85 39.93
C THR A 463 39.65 -50.87 38.97
N ARG A 464 40.39 -51.25 37.92
CA ARG A 464 39.97 -52.26 36.92
C ARG A 464 39.84 -53.69 37.47
N ALA A 465 40.62 -54.09 38.48
CA ALA A 465 40.63 -55.47 38.99
C ALA A 465 39.42 -55.83 39.89
N ALA A 466 38.85 -54.88 40.64
CA ALA A 466 37.72 -55.10 41.56
C ALA A 466 36.33 -55.05 40.89
N ARG A 467 36.29 -54.75 39.58
CA ARG A 467 35.06 -54.51 38.81
C ARG A 467 34.14 -53.45 39.44
N LEU A 468 34.74 -52.47 40.10
CA LEU A 468 34.06 -51.31 40.69
C LEU A 468 34.21 -50.10 39.76
N GLY A 469 33.18 -49.27 39.70
CA GLY A 469 33.26 -47.95 39.06
C GLY A 469 33.32 -46.85 40.10
N ILE A 470 34.09 -45.79 39.85
CA ILE A 470 34.45 -44.77 40.85
C ILE A 470 34.03 -43.37 40.37
N TRP A 471 33.44 -42.59 41.28
CA TRP A 471 32.99 -41.21 41.03
C TRP A 471 33.40 -40.23 42.14
N ASP A 472 33.75 -39.00 41.74
CA ASP A 472 34.37 -37.97 42.60
C ASP A 472 33.83 -36.58 42.26
N TRP A 473 33.43 -35.78 43.27
CA TRP A 473 32.56 -34.62 43.00
C TRP A 473 32.68 -33.34 43.82
N ASN A 474 32.64 -32.19 43.14
CA ASN A 474 32.52 -30.82 43.61
C ASN A 474 31.11 -30.13 43.63
N LEU A 475 30.55 -29.90 44.82
CA LEU A 475 29.17 -29.41 45.07
C LEU A 475 28.95 -27.90 44.86
N ALA A 476 30.01 -27.10 44.77
CA ALA A 476 29.91 -25.65 44.56
C ALA A 476 29.81 -25.27 43.07
N THR A 477 30.50 -26.05 42.21
CA THR A 477 30.52 -25.87 40.75
C THR A 477 29.66 -26.88 39.99
N ASN A 478 29.11 -27.88 40.70
CA ASN A 478 28.33 -28.97 40.12
C ASN A 478 29.10 -29.84 39.11
N GLU A 479 30.42 -30.06 39.36
CA GLU A 479 31.43 -30.68 38.44
C GLU A 479 32.03 -32.05 38.95
N LEU A 480 31.65 -33.22 38.38
CA LEU A 480 31.87 -34.65 38.73
C LEU A 480 32.72 -35.33 37.66
N VAL A 481 33.53 -36.28 38.09
CA VAL A 481 34.48 -37.03 37.27
C VAL A 481 34.28 -38.54 37.45
N TRP A 482 34.49 -39.28 36.37
CA TRP A 482 34.36 -40.74 36.28
C TRP A 482 35.55 -41.46 35.66
N ASP A 483 35.70 -42.74 36.03
CA ASP A 483 36.70 -43.67 35.50
C ASP A 483 36.15 -44.65 34.42
N GLU A 484 37.03 -45.24 33.61
CA GLU A 484 36.73 -46.15 32.46
C GLU A 484 35.78 -47.31 32.81
N ARG A 485 35.82 -47.76 34.06
CA ARG A 485 35.00 -48.86 34.55
C ARG A 485 33.64 -48.36 35.00
N MET A 486 33.55 -47.16 35.57
CA MET A 486 32.28 -46.49 35.79
C MET A 486 31.55 -46.23 34.47
N TYR A 487 32.32 -45.87 33.44
CA TYR A 487 31.86 -45.83 32.05
C TYR A 487 31.42 -47.20 31.54
N THR A 488 32.09 -48.31 31.88
CA THR A 488 31.68 -49.64 31.38
C THR A 488 30.49 -50.23 32.13
N LEU A 489 30.54 -50.28 33.47
CA LEU A 489 29.46 -50.82 34.33
C LEU A 489 28.15 -50.12 34.08
N CYS A 490 28.24 -48.88 33.63
CA CYS A 490 27.10 -48.10 33.29
C CYS A 490 26.99 -47.70 31.82
N GLY A 491 27.82 -48.27 30.95
CA GLY A 491 27.63 -48.24 29.50
C GLY A 491 27.87 -46.95 28.73
N VAL A 492 28.70 -46.05 29.20
CA VAL A 492 28.72 -44.67 28.72
C VAL A 492 30.12 -44.26 28.30
N ALA A 493 30.17 -43.19 27.52
CA ALA A 493 31.35 -42.61 26.93
C ALA A 493 31.68 -41.22 27.52
N PRO A 494 32.90 -40.74 27.36
CA PRO A 494 33.43 -39.61 28.13
C PRO A 494 33.10 -38.22 27.55
N GLY A 495 33.10 -37.16 28.39
CA GLY A 495 33.04 -35.73 27.97
C GLY A 495 31.69 -35.04 28.16
N GLU A 496 30.71 -35.88 28.39
CA GLU A 496 29.39 -35.44 28.79
C GLU A 496 29.21 -35.59 30.29
N LEU A 497 30.34 -35.77 30.98
CA LEU A 497 30.47 -35.05 32.23
C LEU A 497 30.60 -33.56 32.00
N GLY A 498 30.32 -33.03 30.79
CA GLY A 498 29.77 -31.69 30.67
C GLY A 498 28.92 -31.37 31.90
N ASP A 499 27.91 -32.20 32.23
CA ASP A 499 27.59 -32.31 33.65
C ASP A 499 27.87 -33.70 34.19
N ALA A 500 29.01 -33.84 34.82
CA ALA A 500 29.14 -34.01 36.24
C ALA A 500 28.10 -34.82 37.11
N HIS A 501 27.45 -34.35 38.23
CA HIS A 501 26.49 -35.17 39.09
C HIS A 501 25.42 -35.77 38.21
N GLN A 502 25.11 -35.07 37.12
CA GLN A 502 24.24 -35.54 36.07
C GLN A 502 24.78 -36.72 35.30
N THR A 503 26.08 -36.84 35.06
CA THR A 503 26.59 -37.99 34.34
C THR A 503 26.25 -39.19 35.17
N TRP A 504 26.55 -39.13 36.46
CA TRP A 504 26.26 -40.20 37.41
C TRP A 504 24.85 -40.46 37.78
N LEU A 505 24.07 -39.40 37.82
CA LEU A 505 22.65 -39.48 37.85
C LEU A 505 22.00 -39.78 36.48
N LEU A 506 22.74 -40.15 35.42
CA LEU A 506 22.21 -40.79 34.19
C LEU A 506 22.76 -42.19 33.80
N THR A 507 23.96 -42.63 34.23
CA THR A 507 24.43 -44.05 34.24
C THR A 507 23.69 -45.16 35.04
N THR A 508 23.53 -45.07 36.37
CA THR A 508 22.41 -45.63 37.17
C THR A 508 21.04 -45.62 36.44
N HIS A 509 20.14 -46.49 36.83
CA HIS A 509 18.82 -46.70 36.30
C HIS A 509 18.03 -45.63 36.99
N PRO A 510 17.56 -44.70 36.19
CA PRO A 510 17.07 -43.44 36.70
C PRO A 510 16.11 -43.57 37.90
N ASP A 511 15.16 -44.54 37.90
CA ASP A 511 14.19 -44.82 39.00
C ASP A 511 14.80 -44.90 40.41
N ASP A 512 16.06 -45.31 40.52
CA ASP A 512 16.69 -45.58 41.80
C ASP A 512 17.61 -44.44 42.28
N ARG A 513 17.74 -43.30 41.59
CA ARG A 513 18.59 -42.18 42.08
C ARG A 513 17.94 -41.19 43.00
N ALA A 514 16.61 -41.07 43.02
CA ALA A 514 15.94 -40.34 44.09
C ALA A 514 16.18 -41.05 45.43
N LEU A 515 16.17 -42.37 45.35
CA LEU A 515 16.71 -43.21 46.40
C LEU A 515 18.21 -42.86 46.60
N CYS A 516 19.03 -42.76 45.54
CA CYS A 516 20.45 -42.35 45.66
C CYS A 516 20.63 -40.97 46.29
N GLU A 517 19.73 -40.04 46.11
CA GLU A 517 20.01 -38.65 46.41
C GLU A 517 19.46 -38.28 47.77
N ARG A 518 18.35 -38.92 48.17
CA ARG A 518 18.04 -38.97 49.60
C ARG A 518 19.17 -39.62 50.36
N ALA A 519 19.71 -40.72 49.86
CA ALA A 519 20.89 -41.30 50.44
C ALA A 519 22.10 -40.32 50.35
N ARG A 520 22.26 -39.56 49.25
CA ARG A 520 23.35 -38.61 49.02
C ARG A 520 23.22 -37.40 49.94
N GLN A 521 22.12 -36.68 49.93
CA GLN A 521 21.83 -35.55 50.81
C GLN A 521 21.65 -35.91 52.25
N ARG A 522 21.13 -37.09 52.62
CA ARG A 522 21.30 -37.55 54.01
C ARG A 522 22.79 -37.65 54.34
N ALA A 523 23.63 -38.06 53.39
CA ALA A 523 25.09 -37.96 53.51
C ALA A 523 25.64 -36.51 53.47
N LEU A 524 25.05 -35.58 52.72
CA LEU A 524 25.47 -34.18 52.63
C LEU A 524 24.87 -33.25 53.67
N ALA A 525 23.89 -33.70 54.43
CA ALA A 525 23.49 -33.14 55.72
C ALA A 525 24.38 -33.71 56.82
N GLY A 526 24.79 -34.98 56.64
CA GLY A 526 25.70 -35.68 57.54
C GLY A 526 24.98 -36.63 58.48
N ASP A 527 23.71 -36.94 58.17
CA ASP A 527 22.84 -37.79 58.97
C ASP A 527 23.18 -39.28 58.80
N GLN A 528 23.58 -39.72 57.59
CA GLN A 528 23.90 -41.11 57.26
C GLN A 528 24.92 -41.18 56.11
N PRO A 529 25.83 -42.18 56.06
CA PRO A 529 26.69 -42.38 54.90
C PRO A 529 25.87 -42.71 53.64
N PHE A 530 26.44 -42.46 52.46
CA PHE A 530 25.76 -42.80 51.22
C PHE A 530 25.93 -44.29 50.94
N ASP A 531 24.86 -45.08 51.00
CA ASP A 531 24.83 -46.54 50.77
C ASP A 531 23.48 -46.95 50.15
N ILE A 532 23.49 -47.56 48.95
CA ILE A 532 22.26 -47.77 48.17
C ILE A 532 22.32 -48.83 47.08
N GLU A 533 21.23 -49.59 46.90
CA GLU A 533 20.98 -50.39 45.69
C GLU A 533 20.19 -49.60 44.66
N PHE A 534 20.69 -49.60 43.44
CA PHE A 534 20.10 -48.91 42.31
C PHE A 534 20.43 -49.65 41.04
N ARG A 535 19.52 -49.76 40.08
CA ARG A 535 19.82 -50.32 38.77
C ARG A 535 20.83 -49.44 38.00
N VAL A 536 21.60 -49.87 36.99
CA VAL A 536 22.29 -49.04 35.96
C VAL A 536 21.89 -49.56 34.59
N ILE A 537 21.78 -48.68 33.61
CA ILE A 537 21.42 -49.03 32.23
C ILE A 537 22.70 -49.12 31.42
N HIS A 538 22.82 -50.16 30.61
CA HIS A 538 24.00 -50.47 29.80
C HIS A 538 23.76 -50.04 28.33
N PRO A 539 24.78 -49.90 27.45
CA PRO A 539 24.59 -49.39 26.09
C PRO A 539 24.00 -50.43 25.14
N ASP A 540 24.03 -51.71 25.50
CA ASP A 540 23.32 -52.80 24.84
C ASP A 540 21.82 -52.85 25.19
N GLY A 541 21.37 -51.92 26.06
CA GLY A 541 19.99 -51.75 26.48
C GLY A 541 19.58 -52.61 27.67
N SER A 542 20.46 -53.47 28.20
CA SER A 542 20.11 -54.31 29.34
C SER A 542 20.07 -53.50 30.65
N ILE A 543 19.00 -53.68 31.42
CA ILE A 543 18.89 -53.13 32.76
C ILE A 543 19.67 -54.02 33.69
N ARG A 544 20.59 -53.40 34.43
CA ARG A 544 21.34 -54.09 35.45
C ARG A 544 21.01 -53.56 36.80
N HIS A 545 20.93 -54.39 37.82
CA HIS A 545 20.76 -53.91 39.19
C HIS A 545 22.14 -53.61 39.77
N MET A 546 22.36 -52.57 40.56
CA MET A 546 23.68 -52.17 41.08
C MET A 546 23.62 -51.69 42.53
N LYS A 547 24.76 -51.43 43.14
CA LYS A 547 24.93 -51.07 44.55
C LYS A 547 26.12 -50.11 44.71
N SER A 548 26.00 -49.09 45.56
CA SER A 548 26.99 -48.01 45.74
C SER A 548 27.09 -47.52 47.16
N ASP A 549 28.31 -47.11 47.47
CA ASP A 549 28.72 -46.48 48.71
C ASP A 549 29.51 -45.19 48.43
N GLY A 550 29.35 -44.15 49.27
CA GLY A 550 30.04 -42.87 49.10
C GLY A 550 30.05 -41.95 50.33
N GLN A 551 30.86 -40.89 50.25
CA GLN A 551 31.24 -40.07 51.40
C GLN A 551 31.34 -38.57 51.08
N VAL A 552 30.98 -37.71 52.03
CA VAL A 552 30.82 -36.26 51.85
C VAL A 552 31.83 -35.43 52.61
N MET A 553 32.35 -34.40 51.96
CA MET A 553 33.29 -33.43 52.48
C MET A 553 32.65 -32.04 52.63
N ARG A 554 33.05 -31.28 53.67
CA ARG A 554 32.39 -30.03 54.13
C ARG A 554 33.38 -28.90 54.41
N ASN A 555 32.87 -27.66 54.45
CA ASN A 555 33.60 -26.47 54.88
C ASN A 555 33.41 -26.16 56.39
N ALA A 556 34.10 -25.14 56.91
CA ALA A 556 34.20 -24.82 58.34
C ALA A 556 32.91 -24.29 59.01
N GLN A 557 31.91 -23.87 58.23
CA GLN A 557 30.57 -23.49 58.70
C GLN A 557 29.57 -24.66 58.66
N GLY A 558 30.03 -25.88 58.34
CA GLY A 558 29.23 -27.12 58.33
C GLY A 558 28.61 -27.49 56.97
N GLN A 559 28.87 -26.70 55.92
CA GLN A 559 28.22 -26.85 54.61
C GLN A 559 28.97 -27.86 53.74
N ALA A 560 28.25 -28.77 53.07
CA ALA A 560 28.85 -29.76 52.17
C ALA A 560 29.37 -29.14 50.87
N VAL A 561 30.62 -29.47 50.51
CA VAL A 561 31.33 -28.94 49.32
C VAL A 561 31.82 -30.01 48.33
N ARG A 562 31.97 -31.29 48.73
CA ARG A 562 32.46 -32.37 47.84
C ARG A 562 31.89 -33.74 48.20
N MET A 563 31.82 -34.71 47.28
CA MET A 563 31.38 -36.09 47.54
C MET A 563 31.98 -37.13 46.58
N THR A 564 32.30 -38.35 47.04
CA THR A 564 32.97 -39.40 46.23
C THR A 564 32.47 -40.81 46.58
N GLY A 565 32.51 -41.79 45.66
CA GLY A 565 31.94 -43.15 45.89
C GLY A 565 32.24 -44.24 44.83
N THR A 566 31.70 -45.47 45.03
CA THR A 566 31.95 -46.71 44.23
C THR A 566 30.68 -47.52 43.85
N HIS A 567 30.64 -48.28 42.73
CA HIS A 567 29.48 -49.05 42.18
C HIS A 567 29.73 -50.56 41.81
N TYR A 568 28.77 -51.51 41.97
CA TYR A 568 28.77 -52.94 41.44
C TYR A 568 27.37 -53.62 41.22
N ASP A 569 27.23 -54.77 40.49
CA ASP A 569 25.98 -55.36 39.85
C ASP A 569 25.22 -56.52 40.59
N ILE A 570 23.87 -56.61 40.54
CA ILE A 570 22.93 -57.60 41.19
C ILE A 570 21.71 -58.09 40.32
N THR A 571 21.79 -58.03 38.99
CA THR A 571 20.64 -58.12 38.03
C THR A 571 19.77 -59.38 38.01
N GLU A 572 20.33 -60.59 37.94
CA GLU A 572 19.57 -61.83 37.69
C GLU A 572 18.46 -62.08 38.72
N ARG A 573 18.71 -61.70 39.97
CA ARG A 573 17.78 -61.88 41.08
C ARG A 573 16.45 -61.14 40.85
N LYS A 574 16.48 -60.03 40.12
CA LYS A 574 15.35 -59.10 40.01
C LYS A 574 14.40 -59.41 38.85
N GLN A 575 14.82 -60.20 37.86
CA GLN A 575 13.99 -60.48 36.67
C GLN A 575 12.86 -61.48 36.93
N ALA A 576 13.07 -62.47 37.82
CA ALA A 576 12.05 -63.48 38.15
C ALA A 576 10.87 -62.91 38.97
N GLU A 577 11.10 -61.89 39.79
CA GLU A 577 10.04 -61.23 40.58
C GLU A 577 9.08 -60.42 39.68
N GLU A 578 9.57 -59.93 38.56
CA GLU A 578 8.87 -58.98 37.70
C GLU A 578 7.86 -59.65 36.75
N GLU A 579 8.14 -60.87 36.26
CA GLU A 579 7.27 -61.58 35.31
C GLU A 579 5.88 -61.90 35.91
N MET A 580 5.87 -62.30 37.18
CA MET A 580 4.63 -62.64 37.90
C MET A 580 3.80 -61.40 38.25
N ARG A 581 4.46 -60.25 38.46
CA ARG A 581 3.80 -58.96 38.67
C ARG A 581 3.06 -58.51 37.41
N ARG A 582 3.69 -58.62 36.23
CA ARG A 582 3.15 -58.17 34.93
C ARG A 582 1.81 -58.81 34.55
N HIS A 583 1.62 -60.11 34.77
CA HIS A 583 0.38 -60.80 34.40
C HIS A 583 -0.85 -60.29 35.17
N ARG A 584 -0.65 -59.95 36.45
CA ARG A 584 -1.73 -59.45 37.31
C ARG A 584 -2.03 -57.98 37.01
N ASP A 585 -0.97 -57.18 36.82
CA ASP A 585 -1.09 -55.76 36.46
C ASP A 585 -1.84 -55.63 35.12
N HIS A 586 -1.59 -56.51 34.14
CA HIS A 586 -2.27 -56.48 32.83
C HIS A 586 -3.80 -56.69 32.89
N LEU A 587 -4.30 -57.52 33.81
CA LEU A 587 -5.74 -57.74 33.98
C LEU A 587 -6.44 -56.55 34.64
N LEU A 588 -5.76 -55.90 35.60
CA LEU A 588 -6.25 -54.67 36.21
C LEU A 588 -6.23 -53.53 35.19
N GLU A 589 -5.18 -53.45 34.37
CA GLU A 589 -5.08 -52.51 33.24
C GLU A 589 -6.26 -52.64 32.28
N LEU A 590 -6.70 -53.84 31.87
CA LEU A 590 -7.83 -53.96 30.93
C LEU A 590 -9.15 -53.41 31.49
N VAL A 591 -9.40 -53.59 32.80
CA VAL A 591 -10.60 -53.07 33.47
C VAL A 591 -10.50 -51.56 33.69
N ASP A 592 -9.34 -51.10 34.13
CA ASP A 592 -9.05 -49.68 34.28
C ASP A 592 -9.07 -48.97 32.91
N GLU A 593 -8.56 -49.57 31.84
CA GLU A 593 -8.57 -49.05 30.47
C GLU A 593 -10.00 -48.92 29.94
N ARG A 594 -10.87 -49.88 30.24
CA ARG A 594 -12.29 -49.79 29.87
C ARG A 594 -13.03 -48.71 30.66
N ASN A 595 -12.80 -48.64 31.97
CA ASN A 595 -13.44 -47.64 32.84
C ASN A 595 -12.89 -46.24 32.60
N ALA A 596 -11.59 -46.10 32.39
CA ALA A 596 -10.91 -44.88 31.99
C ALA A 596 -11.32 -44.46 30.59
N SER A 597 -11.51 -45.38 29.63
CA SER A 597 -12.06 -45.04 28.31
C SER A 597 -13.47 -44.47 28.43
N LEU A 598 -14.35 -45.06 29.26
CA LEU A 598 -15.71 -44.53 29.45
C LEU A 598 -15.71 -43.18 30.19
N ARG A 599 -14.90 -43.03 31.24
CA ARG A 599 -14.71 -41.74 31.92
C ARG A 599 -14.10 -40.71 30.98
N ALA A 600 -13.08 -41.07 30.20
CA ALA A 600 -12.46 -40.19 29.22
C ALA A 600 -13.43 -39.80 28.10
N ILE A 601 -14.35 -40.67 27.65
CA ILE A 601 -15.39 -40.30 26.69
C ILE A 601 -16.36 -39.28 27.32
N VAL A 602 -16.71 -39.44 28.60
CA VAL A 602 -17.62 -38.52 29.32
C VAL A 602 -16.93 -37.21 29.72
N ASP A 603 -15.66 -37.26 30.09
CA ASP A 603 -14.85 -36.11 30.55
C ASP A 603 -14.29 -35.30 29.37
N ASN A 604 -14.00 -35.94 28.24
CA ASN A 604 -13.65 -35.25 26.98
C ASN A 604 -14.88 -34.95 26.10
N ALA A 605 -16.09 -35.26 26.56
CA ALA A 605 -17.28 -34.75 25.91
C ALA A 605 -17.21 -33.22 25.94
N ALA A 606 -17.34 -32.56 24.80
CA ALA A 606 -17.33 -31.10 24.73
C ALA A 606 -18.54 -30.47 25.46
N ASP A 607 -19.62 -31.26 25.60
CA ASP A 607 -20.84 -30.86 26.29
C ASP A 607 -20.80 -31.25 27.77
N GLY A 608 -21.33 -30.37 28.62
CA GLY A 608 -21.57 -30.66 30.02
C GLY A 608 -22.65 -31.73 30.17
N ILE A 609 -22.36 -32.82 30.88
CA ILE A 609 -23.29 -33.91 31.13
C ILE A 609 -23.59 -33.96 32.63
N VAL A 610 -24.87 -33.83 32.95
CA VAL A 610 -25.38 -33.82 34.32
C VAL A 610 -26.48 -34.84 34.46
N SER A 611 -26.45 -35.65 35.51
CA SER A 611 -27.60 -36.50 35.84
C SER A 611 -28.22 -36.07 37.15
N VAL A 612 -29.55 -36.15 37.23
CA VAL A 612 -30.33 -35.84 38.43
C VAL A 612 -31.30 -36.97 38.78
N ASP A 613 -31.69 -37.05 40.04
CA ASP A 613 -32.79 -37.90 40.50
C ASP A 613 -34.17 -37.29 40.19
N ASP A 614 -35.23 -37.99 40.58
CA ASP A 614 -36.63 -37.59 40.46
C ASP A 614 -37.01 -36.37 41.29
N HIS A 615 -36.13 -35.93 42.20
CA HIS A 615 -36.27 -34.70 42.98
C HIS A 615 -35.39 -33.55 42.44
N GLY A 616 -34.67 -33.76 41.33
CA GLY A 616 -33.82 -32.77 40.70
C GLY A 616 -32.49 -32.54 41.42
N ILE A 617 -32.04 -33.49 42.23
CA ILE A 617 -30.74 -33.48 42.91
C ILE A 617 -29.66 -34.06 42.01
N ILE A 618 -28.53 -33.36 41.88
CA ILE A 618 -27.43 -33.74 41.01
C ILE A 618 -26.71 -35.00 41.54
N LEU A 619 -26.66 -36.03 40.70
CA LEU A 619 -26.06 -37.33 40.97
C LEU A 619 -24.71 -37.54 40.26
N SER A 620 -24.49 -36.88 39.12
CA SER A 620 -23.21 -36.90 38.40
C SER A 620 -22.97 -35.59 37.68
N PHE A 621 -21.70 -35.21 37.52
CA PHE A 621 -21.31 -33.95 36.91
C PHE A 621 -19.96 -34.10 36.20
N ASN A 622 -19.95 -34.12 34.87
CA ASN A 622 -18.70 -34.36 34.12
C ASN A 622 -17.77 -33.12 34.09
N ARG A 623 -16.53 -33.32 33.65
CA ARG A 623 -15.50 -32.27 33.57
C ARG A 623 -15.91 -31.06 32.72
N ALA A 624 -16.60 -31.28 31.61
CA ALA A 624 -17.10 -30.18 30.79
C ALA A 624 -18.13 -29.32 31.53
N ALA A 625 -19.00 -29.93 32.36
CA ALA A 625 -19.90 -29.20 33.23
C ALA A 625 -19.14 -28.45 34.35
N GLU A 626 -18.06 -29.01 34.91
CA GLU A 626 -17.19 -28.29 35.85
C GLU A 626 -16.59 -27.03 35.25
N ASN A 627 -16.03 -27.12 34.04
CA ASN A 627 -15.46 -25.98 33.33
C ASN A 627 -16.54 -24.96 32.94
N MET A 628 -17.72 -25.45 32.54
CA MET A 628 -18.84 -24.61 32.14
C MET A 628 -19.44 -23.84 33.32
N PHE A 629 -19.63 -24.44 34.48
CA PHE A 629 -20.28 -23.78 35.62
C PHE A 629 -19.31 -23.29 36.70
N GLY A 630 -18.04 -23.68 36.67
CA GLY A 630 -17.02 -23.29 37.65
C GLY A 630 -17.19 -23.95 39.03
N TYR A 631 -18.03 -24.98 39.14
CA TYR A 631 -18.17 -25.81 40.35
C TYR A 631 -17.45 -27.13 40.13
N SER A 632 -16.76 -27.64 41.15
CA SER A 632 -16.29 -29.01 41.09
C SER A 632 -17.45 -29.99 41.33
N GLU A 633 -17.32 -31.20 40.81
CA GLU A 633 -18.25 -32.30 41.02
C GLU A 633 -18.49 -32.49 42.52
N ALA A 634 -17.43 -32.53 43.33
CA ALA A 634 -17.54 -32.70 44.79
C ALA A 634 -18.34 -31.60 45.50
N GLU A 635 -18.37 -30.36 44.97
CA GLU A 635 -19.13 -29.24 45.55
C GLU A 635 -20.62 -29.27 45.18
N ILE A 636 -20.95 -29.85 44.02
CA ILE A 636 -22.28 -29.78 43.42
C ILE A 636 -23.08 -31.08 43.54
N LEU A 637 -22.43 -32.23 43.69
CA LEU A 637 -23.12 -33.48 43.98
C LEU A 637 -24.01 -33.35 45.22
N GLY A 638 -25.23 -33.86 45.13
CA GLY A 638 -26.23 -33.76 46.20
C GLY A 638 -26.90 -32.39 46.34
N ARG A 639 -26.60 -31.42 45.46
CA ARG A 639 -27.28 -30.12 45.40
C ARG A 639 -28.40 -30.12 44.35
N PRO A 640 -29.44 -29.28 44.50
CA PRO A 640 -30.49 -29.15 43.50
C PRO A 640 -29.97 -28.46 42.23
N ILE A 641 -30.44 -28.93 41.06
CA ILE A 641 -30.07 -28.38 39.74
C ILE A 641 -30.37 -26.89 39.58
N GLY A 642 -31.33 -26.37 40.36
CA GLY A 642 -31.68 -24.94 40.41
C GLY A 642 -30.55 -24.00 40.82
N LYS A 643 -29.45 -24.52 41.40
CA LYS A 643 -28.24 -23.73 41.69
C LYS A 643 -27.43 -23.39 40.43
N LEU A 644 -27.50 -24.22 39.39
CA LEU A 644 -26.82 -24.01 38.11
C LEU A 644 -27.72 -23.31 37.10
N ILE A 645 -29.04 -23.54 37.22
CA ILE A 645 -30.05 -23.02 36.31
C ILE A 645 -31.19 -22.42 37.17
N PRO A 646 -31.08 -21.13 37.56
CA PRO A 646 -31.99 -20.48 38.52
C PRO A 646 -33.48 -20.49 38.13
N HIS A 647 -33.79 -20.75 36.85
CA HIS A 647 -35.15 -20.81 36.31
C HIS A 647 -35.62 -22.20 35.87
N ALA A 648 -34.85 -23.27 36.10
CA ALA A 648 -35.22 -24.64 35.72
C ALA A 648 -36.58 -25.10 36.29
N GLY A 649 -36.97 -24.59 37.46
CA GLY A 649 -38.23 -24.94 38.12
C GLY A 649 -39.48 -24.19 37.63
N ARG A 650 -39.37 -23.18 36.75
CA ARG A 650 -40.53 -22.39 36.27
C ARG A 650 -41.02 -22.75 34.87
N ALA A 651 -40.28 -23.56 34.13
CA ALA A 651 -40.63 -23.96 32.76
C ALA A 651 -41.60 -25.16 32.67
N GLY A 652 -41.98 -25.76 33.80
CA GLY A 652 -42.92 -26.89 33.87
C GLY A 652 -44.33 -26.46 34.24
N GLY A 653 -45.08 -25.89 33.29
CA GLY A 653 -46.54 -25.89 33.38
C GLY A 653 -47.05 -27.34 33.45
N GLN A 654 -48.09 -27.59 34.25
CA GLN A 654 -48.69 -28.92 34.44
C GLN A 654 -49.02 -29.57 33.08
N GLY A 655 -48.19 -30.53 32.68
CA GLY A 655 -48.35 -31.32 31.45
C GLY A 655 -47.03 -31.95 31.07
N ARG A 656 -47.00 -33.28 30.87
CA ARG A 656 -45.80 -34.04 30.46
C ARG A 656 -45.07 -33.31 29.31
N PRO A 657 -43.80 -32.89 29.48
CA PRO A 657 -43.10 -32.19 28.43
C PRO A 657 -42.61 -33.18 27.39
N VAL A 658 -43.26 -33.18 26.23
CA VAL A 658 -42.67 -33.65 24.97
C VAL A 658 -41.95 -32.45 24.34
N VAL A 659 -40.80 -32.03 24.88
CA VAL A 659 -39.85 -31.18 24.14
C VAL A 659 -38.41 -31.61 24.46
N ARG A 660 -37.74 -32.09 23.41
CA ARG A 660 -36.32 -32.43 23.33
C ARG A 660 -35.56 -31.15 22.97
N SER A 661 -34.74 -30.64 23.88
CA SER A 661 -33.81 -29.52 23.70
C SER A 661 -34.38 -28.08 23.75
N MET A 662 -33.70 -27.18 24.48
CA MET A 662 -34.06 -25.75 24.63
C MET A 662 -32.85 -24.89 25.00
N ASP A 663 -32.86 -23.58 24.66
CA ASP A 663 -31.87 -22.61 25.12
C ASP A 663 -32.29 -22.02 26.49
N LEU A 664 -31.36 -21.99 27.43
CA LEU A 664 -31.52 -21.46 28.79
C LEU A 664 -30.31 -20.61 29.19
N GLU A 665 -30.44 -19.88 30.29
CA GLU A 665 -29.32 -19.20 30.93
C GLU A 665 -28.81 -20.03 32.11
N GLY A 666 -27.54 -20.41 32.02
CA GLY A 666 -26.78 -21.00 33.11
C GLY A 666 -26.13 -19.93 33.95
N GLN A 667 -25.89 -20.24 35.22
CA GLN A 667 -25.16 -19.36 36.13
C GLN A 667 -23.88 -20.03 36.62
N ARG A 668 -22.74 -19.37 36.38
CA ARG A 668 -21.44 -19.83 36.88
C ARG A 668 -21.28 -19.51 38.37
N ARG A 669 -20.28 -20.13 39.00
CA ARG A 669 -19.95 -19.95 40.43
C ARG A 669 -19.71 -18.50 40.84
N ASP A 670 -19.14 -17.68 39.96
CA ASP A 670 -18.87 -16.26 40.19
C ASP A 670 -20.14 -15.38 40.07
N GLY A 671 -21.27 -15.98 39.73
CA GLY A 671 -22.56 -15.32 39.54
C GLY A 671 -22.82 -14.86 38.11
N SER A 672 -21.86 -14.98 37.18
CA SER A 672 -22.05 -14.63 35.77
C SER A 672 -23.06 -15.55 35.08
N ALA A 673 -23.95 -14.94 34.32
CA ALA A 673 -24.90 -15.66 33.47
C ALA A 673 -24.29 -15.92 32.09
N PHE A 674 -24.57 -17.08 31.50
CA PHE A 674 -24.14 -17.42 30.14
C PHE A 674 -25.23 -18.22 29.41
N PRO A 675 -25.37 -18.04 28.09
CA PRO A 675 -26.35 -18.78 27.30
C PRO A 675 -25.89 -20.22 27.07
N MET A 676 -26.79 -21.17 27.29
CA MET A 676 -26.54 -22.60 27.12
C MET A 676 -27.73 -23.32 26.48
N HIS A 677 -27.45 -24.30 25.63
CA HIS A 677 -28.44 -25.19 25.06
C HIS A 677 -28.52 -26.47 25.88
N VAL A 678 -29.73 -26.92 26.23
CA VAL A 678 -29.98 -28.03 27.15
C VAL A 678 -30.86 -29.09 26.51
N ALA A 679 -30.35 -30.30 26.32
CA ALA A 679 -31.10 -31.48 25.89
C ALA A 679 -31.30 -32.45 27.06
N ILE A 680 -32.54 -32.89 27.28
CA ILE A 680 -32.92 -33.72 28.44
C ILE A 680 -33.41 -35.08 27.95
N SER A 681 -32.95 -36.16 28.60
CA SER A 681 -33.42 -37.54 28.40
C SER A 681 -33.66 -38.24 29.73
N GLU A 682 -34.61 -39.18 29.78
CA GLU A 682 -34.94 -39.96 30.97
C GLU A 682 -34.50 -41.42 30.78
N VAL A 683 -33.79 -41.98 31.76
CA VAL A 683 -33.23 -43.34 31.72
C VAL A 683 -33.47 -44.04 33.05
N GLU A 684 -33.87 -45.31 33.00
CA GLU A 684 -34.04 -46.14 34.20
C GLU A 684 -32.76 -46.93 34.50
N VAL A 685 -32.15 -46.72 35.67
CA VAL A 685 -30.94 -47.44 36.11
C VAL A 685 -31.23 -48.15 37.42
N ALA A 686 -31.13 -49.48 37.41
CA ALA A 686 -31.42 -50.33 38.56
C ALA A 686 -32.82 -50.08 39.19
N GLY A 687 -33.83 -49.83 38.37
CA GLY A 687 -35.23 -49.67 38.80
C GLY A 687 -35.60 -48.28 39.34
N ARG A 688 -34.76 -47.25 39.11
CA ARG A 688 -35.04 -45.86 39.51
C ARG A 688 -34.96 -44.93 38.29
N PRO A 689 -35.93 -44.04 38.08
CA PRO A 689 -35.87 -43.04 37.01
C PRO A 689 -34.74 -42.05 37.29
N ARG A 690 -33.95 -41.75 36.26
CA ARG A 690 -32.90 -40.72 36.27
C ARG A 690 -33.07 -39.83 35.07
N ILE A 691 -32.82 -38.54 35.25
CA ILE A 691 -32.85 -37.57 34.17
C ILE A 691 -31.42 -37.18 33.84
N ILE A 692 -31.03 -37.31 32.57
CA ILE A 692 -29.71 -36.93 32.05
C ILE A 692 -29.88 -35.70 31.16
N GLY A 693 -29.21 -34.62 31.54
CA GLY A 693 -29.09 -33.38 30.77
C GLY A 693 -27.74 -33.27 30.08
N ILE A 694 -27.75 -32.99 28.78
CA ILE A 694 -26.58 -32.58 27.99
C ILE A 694 -26.69 -31.08 27.79
N LEU A 695 -25.64 -30.36 28.17
CA LEU A 695 -25.57 -28.91 28.28
C LEU A 695 -24.45 -28.43 27.35
N ARG A 696 -24.75 -27.52 26.43
CA ARG A 696 -23.75 -26.93 25.52
C ARG A 696 -23.68 -25.44 25.75
N ASP A 697 -22.51 -24.92 26.06
CA ASP A 697 -22.29 -23.47 26.11
C ASP A 697 -22.29 -22.92 24.66
N ILE A 698 -23.24 -22.05 24.36
CA ILE A 698 -23.40 -21.46 23.02
C ILE A 698 -22.88 -20.01 22.98
N SER A 699 -22.12 -19.58 23.99
CA SER A 699 -21.58 -18.22 24.06
C SER A 699 -20.68 -17.90 22.87
N GLN A 700 -19.78 -18.80 22.50
CA GLN A 700 -18.91 -18.61 21.32
C GLN A 700 -19.69 -18.63 20.01
N GLN A 701 -20.71 -19.49 19.89
CA GLN A 701 -21.56 -19.55 18.70
C GLN A 701 -22.37 -18.26 18.53
N LYS A 702 -22.98 -17.75 19.60
CA LYS A 702 -23.70 -16.47 19.57
C LYS A 702 -22.76 -15.28 19.36
N ALA A 703 -21.55 -15.32 19.90
CA ALA A 703 -20.53 -14.29 19.66
C ALA A 703 -20.02 -14.32 18.21
N ALA A 704 -19.83 -15.50 17.61
CA ALA A 704 -19.43 -15.67 16.22
C ALA A 704 -20.56 -15.25 15.26
N GLU A 705 -21.82 -15.58 15.57
CA GLU A 705 -22.99 -15.13 14.81
C GLU A 705 -23.15 -13.61 14.89
N ALA A 706 -22.99 -13.02 16.08
CA ALA A 706 -22.98 -11.57 16.25
C ALA A 706 -21.81 -10.91 15.51
N SER A 707 -20.63 -11.54 15.51
CA SER A 707 -19.46 -11.08 14.75
C SER A 707 -19.67 -11.16 13.24
N LEU A 708 -20.32 -12.22 12.74
CA LEU A 708 -20.70 -12.36 11.34
C LEU A 708 -21.73 -11.33 10.92
N ILE A 709 -22.75 -11.08 11.75
CA ILE A 709 -23.74 -10.02 11.51
C ILE A 709 -23.06 -8.64 11.55
N ALA A 710 -22.16 -8.41 12.51
CA ALA A 710 -21.39 -7.18 12.58
C ALA A 710 -20.46 -6.99 11.37
N ALA A 711 -19.80 -8.06 10.91
CA ALA A 711 -18.94 -8.06 9.73
C ALA A 711 -19.75 -7.84 8.44
N ARG A 712 -20.93 -8.46 8.32
CA ARG A 712 -21.85 -8.23 7.20
C ARG A 712 -22.37 -6.81 7.20
N ASN A 713 -22.83 -6.30 8.34
CA ASN A 713 -23.31 -4.93 8.47
C ASN A 713 -22.16 -3.93 8.21
N ALA A 714 -20.94 -4.24 8.65
CA ALA A 714 -19.75 -3.43 8.35
C ALA A 714 -19.40 -3.46 6.85
N ALA A 715 -19.53 -4.61 6.18
CA ALA A 715 -19.34 -4.73 4.74
C ALA A 715 -20.42 -3.99 3.93
N GLU A 716 -21.69 -4.10 4.33
CA GLU A 716 -22.81 -3.35 3.72
C GLU A 716 -22.63 -1.85 3.95
N THR A 717 -22.25 -1.42 5.16
CA THR A 717 -21.93 -0.01 5.46
C THR A 717 -20.72 0.47 4.67
N ALA A 718 -19.66 -0.34 4.54
CA ALA A 718 -18.49 0.00 3.74
C ALA A 718 -18.84 0.12 2.24
N SER A 719 -19.70 -0.75 1.72
CA SER A 719 -20.19 -0.70 0.34
C SER A 719 -21.03 0.56 0.08
N GLN A 720 -21.89 0.93 1.04
CA GLN A 720 -22.71 2.13 0.95
C GLN A 720 -21.86 3.41 1.07
N VAL A 721 -20.91 3.45 2.00
CA VAL A 721 -19.93 4.55 2.13
C VAL A 721 -19.06 4.66 0.87
N LYS A 722 -18.63 3.54 0.27
CA LYS A 722 -17.90 3.51 -1.00
C LYS A 722 -18.73 4.11 -2.13
N SER A 723 -20.02 3.77 -2.21
CA SER A 723 -20.94 4.27 -3.24
C SER A 723 -21.24 5.76 -3.07
N GLU A 724 -21.48 6.22 -1.83
CA GLU A 724 -21.67 7.64 -1.51
C GLU A 724 -20.39 8.45 -1.78
N PHE A 725 -19.22 7.90 -1.43
CA PHE A 725 -17.93 8.50 -1.72
C PHE A 725 -17.69 8.67 -3.23
N LEU A 726 -17.95 7.63 -4.02
CA LEU A 726 -17.81 7.70 -5.48
C LEU A 726 -18.80 8.69 -6.10
N ALA A 727 -20.05 8.71 -5.62
CA ALA A 727 -21.03 9.70 -6.06
C ALA A 727 -20.60 11.14 -5.75
N LYS A 728 -20.05 11.39 -4.55
CA LYS A 728 -19.51 12.70 -4.16
C LYS A 728 -18.26 13.06 -4.99
N MET A 729 -17.32 12.13 -5.14
CA MET A 729 -16.11 12.34 -5.95
C MET A 729 -16.44 12.62 -7.41
N SER A 730 -17.45 11.97 -7.99
CA SER A 730 -17.89 12.33 -9.34
C SER A 730 -18.38 13.76 -9.42
N HIS A 731 -19.14 14.24 -8.45
CA HIS A 731 -19.63 15.61 -8.48
C HIS A 731 -18.45 16.60 -8.40
N GLU A 732 -17.50 16.31 -7.52
CA GLU A 732 -16.26 17.08 -7.33
C GLU A 732 -15.34 17.06 -8.56
N LEU A 733 -15.34 15.98 -9.35
CA LEU A 733 -14.55 15.85 -10.58
C LEU A 733 -15.26 16.44 -11.80
N ARG A 734 -16.59 16.31 -11.89
CA ARG A 734 -17.39 16.88 -12.99
C ARG A 734 -17.33 18.40 -13.02
N THR A 735 -17.35 19.03 -11.85
CA THR A 735 -17.41 20.50 -11.74
C THR A 735 -16.22 21.20 -12.42
N PRO A 736 -14.95 20.92 -12.04
CA PRO A 736 -13.81 21.54 -12.71
C PRO A 736 -13.66 21.09 -14.17
N LEU A 737 -14.07 19.86 -14.50
CA LEU A 737 -13.95 19.34 -15.86
C LEU A 737 -14.96 20.00 -16.82
N ASN A 738 -16.16 20.29 -16.33
CA ASN A 738 -17.16 21.07 -17.08
C ASN A 738 -16.70 22.51 -17.29
N ALA A 739 -16.01 23.13 -16.33
CA ALA A 739 -15.39 24.44 -16.51
C ALA A 739 -14.32 24.41 -17.60
N VAL A 740 -13.39 23.43 -17.56
CA VAL A 740 -12.35 23.25 -18.59
C VAL A 740 -12.95 23.04 -19.99
N ILE A 741 -14.00 22.22 -20.10
CA ILE A 741 -14.72 22.01 -21.37
C ILE A 741 -15.43 23.28 -21.82
N GLY A 742 -16.11 23.98 -20.90
CA GLY A 742 -16.81 25.23 -21.15
C GLY A 742 -15.88 26.33 -21.66
N PHE A 743 -14.78 26.58 -20.97
CA PHE A 743 -13.78 27.57 -21.40
C PHE A 743 -13.08 27.15 -22.70
N SER A 744 -12.82 25.86 -22.90
CA SER A 744 -12.26 25.39 -24.17
C SER A 744 -13.20 25.68 -25.35
N GLN A 745 -14.51 25.47 -25.17
CA GLN A 745 -15.52 25.82 -26.18
C GLN A 745 -15.63 27.32 -26.41
N LEU A 746 -15.59 28.14 -25.35
CA LEU A 746 -15.64 29.60 -25.44
C LEU A 746 -14.41 30.15 -26.19
N MET A 747 -13.22 29.65 -25.85
CA MET A 747 -11.99 30.02 -26.54
C MET A 747 -12.06 29.61 -28.01
N SER A 748 -12.52 28.39 -28.32
CA SER A 748 -12.67 27.90 -29.71
C SER A 748 -13.62 28.77 -30.56
N ARG A 749 -14.61 29.42 -29.94
CA ARG A 749 -15.53 30.36 -30.61
C ARG A 749 -14.97 31.77 -30.77
N SER A 750 -13.88 32.11 -30.07
CA SER A 750 -13.23 33.41 -30.16
C SER A 750 -12.37 33.46 -31.43
N GLY A 751 -12.78 34.26 -32.42
CA GLY A 751 -12.22 34.29 -33.78
C GLY A 751 -10.79 34.81 -33.94
N THR A 752 -9.98 34.81 -32.88
CA THR A 752 -8.61 35.36 -32.81
C THR A 752 -7.53 34.31 -32.52
N LEU A 753 -7.87 33.02 -32.52
CA LEU A 753 -6.93 31.94 -32.22
C LEU A 753 -6.05 31.56 -33.41
N LEU A 754 -4.78 31.28 -33.14
CA LEU A 754 -3.85 30.69 -34.10
C LEU A 754 -4.21 29.21 -34.36
N PRO A 755 -3.89 28.64 -35.54
CA PRO A 755 -4.22 27.24 -35.88
C PRO A 755 -3.75 26.20 -34.86
N ASP A 756 -2.56 26.40 -34.28
CA ASP A 756 -2.02 25.51 -33.25
C ASP A 756 -2.77 25.64 -31.91
N GLN A 757 -3.25 26.84 -31.58
CA GLN A 757 -4.08 27.07 -30.39
C GLN A 757 -5.47 26.46 -30.56
N GLN A 758 -6.04 26.53 -31.77
CA GLN A 758 -7.32 25.91 -32.08
C GLN A 758 -7.23 24.39 -32.02
N ARG A 759 -6.16 23.80 -32.56
CA ARG A 759 -5.88 22.36 -32.43
C ARG A 759 -5.68 21.96 -30.96
N ASN A 760 -4.94 22.74 -30.17
CA ASN A 760 -4.75 22.45 -28.75
C ASN A 760 -6.07 22.53 -27.97
N LEU A 761 -6.94 23.50 -28.29
CA LEU A 761 -8.26 23.60 -27.68
C LEU A 761 -9.18 22.44 -28.07
N GLU A 762 -9.17 22.01 -29.33
CA GLU A 762 -9.88 20.79 -29.76
C GLU A 762 -9.38 19.54 -29.01
N ILE A 763 -8.07 19.43 -28.77
CA ILE A 763 -7.49 18.35 -27.96
C ILE A 763 -7.98 18.44 -26.52
N ILE A 764 -7.91 19.62 -25.89
CA ILE A 764 -8.41 19.84 -24.51
C ILE A 764 -9.89 19.50 -24.41
N HIS A 765 -10.69 19.91 -25.41
CA HIS A 765 -12.13 19.65 -25.47
C HIS A 765 -12.42 18.15 -25.58
N ARG A 766 -11.75 17.45 -26.50
CA ARG A 766 -11.88 16.00 -26.70
C ARG A 766 -11.44 15.22 -25.46
N SER A 767 -10.31 15.58 -24.86
CA SER A 767 -9.77 14.94 -23.64
C SER A 767 -10.68 15.17 -22.44
N GLY A 768 -11.24 16.38 -22.29
CA GLY A 768 -12.20 16.68 -21.24
C GLY A 768 -13.49 15.85 -21.35
N HIS A 769 -14.06 15.77 -22.56
CA HIS A 769 -15.23 14.92 -22.80
C HIS A 769 -14.94 13.43 -22.61
N HIS A 770 -13.74 12.96 -22.99
CA HIS A 770 -13.34 11.58 -22.76
C HIS A 770 -13.25 11.25 -21.26
N LEU A 771 -12.67 12.15 -20.46
CA LEU A 771 -12.56 11.99 -19.02
C LEU A 771 -13.93 12.03 -18.32
N LEU A 772 -14.87 12.86 -18.78
CA LEU A 772 -16.25 12.84 -18.28
C LEU A 772 -16.93 11.50 -18.53
N THR A 773 -16.79 10.95 -19.74
CA THR A 773 -17.33 9.63 -20.09
C THR A 773 -16.76 8.54 -19.19
N LEU A 774 -15.44 8.55 -18.98
CA LEU A 774 -14.74 7.65 -18.06
C LEU A 774 -15.30 7.70 -16.63
N ILE A 775 -15.45 8.91 -16.08
CA ILE A 775 -16.01 9.11 -14.73
C ILE A 775 -17.44 8.58 -14.66
N ASN A 776 -18.24 8.86 -15.69
CA ASN A 776 -19.62 8.40 -15.77
C ASN A 776 -19.72 6.87 -15.87
N ASP A 777 -18.82 6.23 -16.62
CA ASP A 777 -18.76 4.78 -16.78
C ASP A 777 -18.37 4.09 -15.46
N VAL A 778 -17.37 4.60 -14.74
CA VAL A 778 -16.94 4.07 -13.43
C VAL A 778 -18.07 4.17 -12.40
N LEU A 779 -18.80 5.28 -12.39
CA LEU A 779 -19.97 5.45 -11.52
C LEU A 779 -21.11 4.52 -11.87
N ALA A 780 -21.38 4.35 -13.17
CA ALA A 780 -22.42 3.44 -13.63
C ALA A 780 -22.13 2.03 -13.13
N LEU A 781 -20.89 1.55 -13.29
CA LEU A 781 -20.47 0.25 -12.77
C LEU A 781 -20.62 0.15 -11.24
N SER A 782 -20.13 1.14 -10.50
CA SER A 782 -20.22 1.11 -9.03
C SER A 782 -21.65 1.12 -8.50
N LYS A 783 -22.59 1.80 -9.17
CA LYS A 783 -24.00 1.82 -8.76
C LYS A 783 -24.72 0.51 -9.07
N ILE A 784 -24.33 -0.13 -10.17
CA ILE A 784 -24.85 -1.45 -10.55
C ILE A 784 -24.39 -2.49 -9.51
N GLU A 785 -23.10 -2.51 -9.16
CA GLU A 785 -22.54 -3.43 -8.15
C GLU A 785 -23.18 -3.23 -6.76
N ALA A 786 -23.53 -1.99 -6.41
CA ALA A 786 -24.21 -1.66 -5.15
C ALA A 786 -25.71 -1.95 -5.15
N GLY A 787 -26.29 -2.44 -6.27
CA GLY A 787 -27.71 -2.74 -6.39
C GLY A 787 -28.63 -1.51 -6.41
N GLY A 788 -28.09 -0.30 -6.54
CA GLY A 788 -28.83 0.97 -6.48
C GLY A 788 -29.37 1.46 -7.83
N THR A 789 -29.26 0.66 -8.89
CA THR A 789 -29.67 1.06 -10.24
C THR A 789 -31.10 0.60 -10.52
N HIS A 790 -32.02 1.56 -10.63
CA HIS A 790 -33.42 1.29 -10.99
C HIS A 790 -33.62 1.36 -12.51
N VAL A 791 -34.54 0.55 -13.03
CA VAL A 791 -34.93 0.53 -14.44
C VAL A 791 -36.21 1.36 -14.57
N GLU A 792 -36.12 2.51 -15.23
CA GLU A 792 -37.29 3.32 -15.56
C GLU A 792 -37.81 2.96 -16.94
N ALA A 793 -38.80 2.08 -16.98
CA ALA A 793 -39.44 1.68 -18.22
C ALA A 793 -40.44 2.76 -18.68
N VAL A 794 -40.01 3.62 -19.60
CA VAL A 794 -40.83 4.66 -20.24
C VAL A 794 -41.28 4.23 -21.63
N ASP A 795 -42.33 4.87 -22.15
CA ASP A 795 -42.82 4.65 -23.52
C ASP A 795 -41.78 5.20 -24.52
N ALA A 796 -41.13 4.30 -25.27
CA ALA A 796 -40.04 4.64 -26.18
C ALA A 796 -40.32 4.16 -27.61
N ASP A 797 -40.06 5.05 -28.58
CA ASP A 797 -40.02 4.71 -30.01
C ASP A 797 -38.67 4.07 -30.35
N LEU A 798 -38.69 2.74 -30.49
CA LEU A 798 -37.48 1.95 -30.71
C LEU A 798 -36.88 2.16 -32.11
N VAL A 799 -37.73 2.44 -33.11
CA VAL A 799 -37.27 2.70 -34.49
C VAL A 799 -36.45 3.98 -34.51
N ARG A 800 -37.01 5.04 -33.92
CA ARG A 800 -36.33 6.33 -33.80
C ARG A 800 -35.02 6.23 -33.00
N LEU A 801 -35.03 5.47 -31.90
CA LEU A 801 -33.83 5.25 -31.09
C LEU A 801 -32.68 4.65 -31.92
N LEU A 802 -32.98 3.61 -32.70
CA LEU A 802 -32.00 2.92 -33.54
C LEU A 802 -31.50 3.80 -34.69
N GLU A 803 -32.39 4.57 -35.30
CA GLU A 803 -32.02 5.54 -36.34
C GLU A 803 -31.09 6.63 -35.79
N GLU A 804 -31.40 7.21 -34.64
CA GLU A 804 -30.56 8.23 -33.99
C GLU A 804 -29.15 7.70 -33.66
N VAL A 805 -29.06 6.48 -33.13
CA VAL A 805 -27.75 5.85 -32.82
C VAL A 805 -26.97 5.56 -34.10
N ALA A 806 -27.63 5.04 -35.14
CA ALA A 806 -26.99 4.76 -36.41
C ALA A 806 -26.51 6.03 -37.12
N GLU A 807 -27.30 7.10 -37.11
CA GLU A 807 -26.94 8.39 -37.70
C GLU A 807 -25.72 9.01 -37.01
N MET A 808 -25.71 8.99 -35.67
CA MET A 808 -24.60 9.48 -34.86
C MET A 808 -23.28 8.76 -35.20
N LEU A 809 -23.33 7.43 -35.39
CA LEU A 809 -22.14 6.61 -35.64
C LEU A 809 -21.75 6.52 -37.13
N ARG A 810 -22.64 6.93 -38.03
CA ARG A 810 -22.38 6.93 -39.49
C ARG A 810 -21.29 7.94 -39.88
N ILE A 811 -21.23 9.09 -39.22
CA ILE A 811 -20.15 10.09 -39.44
C ILE A 811 -18.78 9.48 -39.10
N ARG A 812 -18.71 8.73 -38.00
CA ARG A 812 -17.49 8.06 -37.58
C ARG A 812 -17.08 6.95 -38.55
N ALA A 813 -18.04 6.13 -38.97
CA ALA A 813 -17.81 5.10 -39.98
C ALA A 813 -17.30 5.70 -41.30
N GLN A 814 -17.84 6.83 -41.76
CA GLN A 814 -17.39 7.52 -42.98
C GLN A 814 -15.95 8.04 -42.86
N ASN A 815 -15.59 8.64 -41.71
CA ASN A 815 -14.23 9.12 -41.46
C ASN A 815 -13.21 7.98 -41.44
N GLU A 816 -13.64 6.78 -41.02
CA GLU A 816 -12.81 5.57 -40.94
C GLU A 816 -12.93 4.69 -42.22
N GLY A 817 -13.74 5.08 -43.21
CA GLY A 817 -13.90 4.36 -44.48
C GLY A 817 -14.69 3.04 -44.38
N LEU A 818 -15.58 2.91 -43.40
CA LEU A 818 -16.38 1.71 -43.10
C LEU A 818 -17.84 1.87 -43.52
N GLU A 819 -18.49 0.76 -43.89
CA GLU A 819 -19.93 0.71 -44.17
C GLU A 819 -20.73 0.39 -42.89
N LEU A 820 -21.65 1.27 -42.48
CA LEU A 820 -22.57 1.03 -41.36
C LEU A 820 -24.00 0.81 -41.88
N GLU A 821 -24.48 -0.43 -41.75
CA GLU A 821 -25.82 -0.86 -42.19
C GLU A 821 -26.76 -1.05 -40.98
N LEU A 822 -27.99 -0.54 -41.09
CA LEU A 822 -29.05 -0.72 -40.10
C LEU A 822 -30.20 -1.53 -40.74
N ALA A 823 -30.52 -2.68 -40.16
CA ALA A 823 -31.60 -3.56 -40.60
C ALA A 823 -32.65 -3.71 -39.49
N MET A 824 -33.90 -3.33 -39.78
CA MET A 824 -35.01 -3.40 -38.83
C MET A 824 -36.13 -4.27 -39.39
N GLU A 825 -36.60 -5.25 -38.62
CA GLU A 825 -37.64 -6.18 -39.06
C GLU A 825 -38.74 -6.35 -38.01
N ARG A 826 -40.00 -6.09 -38.38
CA ARG A 826 -41.19 -6.35 -37.54
C ARG A 826 -41.11 -5.75 -36.12
N LEU A 827 -40.47 -4.59 -35.96
CA LEU A 827 -40.41 -3.89 -34.67
C LEU A 827 -41.78 -3.25 -34.34
N PRO A 828 -42.21 -3.30 -33.06
CA PRO A 828 -43.38 -2.54 -32.59
C PRO A 828 -43.09 -1.03 -32.59
N ALA A 829 -44.15 -0.21 -32.76
CA ALA A 829 -44.04 1.24 -32.86
C ALA A 829 -43.55 1.92 -31.57
N ALA A 830 -43.95 1.39 -30.40
CA ALA A 830 -43.43 1.83 -29.11
C ALA A 830 -43.43 0.68 -28.10
N VAL A 831 -42.45 0.71 -27.20
CA VAL A 831 -42.27 -0.28 -26.12
C VAL A 831 -41.93 0.42 -24.81
N LYS A 832 -42.29 -0.20 -23.69
CA LYS A 832 -41.84 0.24 -22.37
C LYS A 832 -40.43 -0.27 -22.11
N VAL A 833 -39.46 0.62 -22.17
CA VAL A 833 -38.05 0.31 -21.93
C VAL A 833 -37.32 1.54 -21.43
N ASP A 834 -36.27 1.32 -20.66
CA ASP A 834 -35.32 2.37 -20.33
C ASP A 834 -34.48 2.72 -21.58
N ALA A 835 -34.95 3.72 -22.32
CA ALA A 835 -34.33 4.14 -23.58
C ALA A 835 -32.90 4.65 -23.40
N VAL A 836 -32.57 5.19 -22.23
CA VAL A 836 -31.22 5.73 -21.94
C VAL A 836 -30.23 4.58 -21.79
N LYS A 837 -30.56 3.58 -20.96
CA LYS A 837 -29.71 2.40 -20.77
C LYS A 837 -29.56 1.59 -22.05
N LEU A 838 -30.66 1.41 -22.80
CA LEU A 838 -30.61 0.72 -24.10
C LEU A 838 -29.76 1.47 -25.13
N ARG A 839 -29.86 2.81 -25.20
CA ARG A 839 -29.01 3.64 -26.07
C ARG A 839 -27.54 3.43 -25.75
N GLN A 840 -27.18 3.41 -24.46
CA GLN A 840 -25.80 3.24 -24.03
C GLN A 840 -25.22 1.88 -24.44
N VAL A 841 -26.00 0.81 -24.28
CA VAL A 841 -25.62 -0.54 -24.74
C VAL A 841 -25.33 -0.52 -26.25
N LEU A 842 -26.21 0.09 -27.04
CA LEU A 842 -26.05 0.14 -28.51
C LEU A 842 -24.84 0.99 -28.92
N ILE A 843 -24.62 2.16 -28.30
CA ILE A 843 -23.45 3.00 -28.58
C ILE A 843 -22.15 2.26 -28.25
N ASN A 844 -22.10 1.54 -27.13
CA ASN A 844 -20.92 0.79 -26.72
C ASN A 844 -20.62 -0.37 -27.69
N LEU A 845 -21.62 -1.16 -28.05
CA LEU A 845 -21.44 -2.31 -28.94
C LEU A 845 -21.09 -1.90 -30.37
N VAL A 846 -21.82 -0.93 -30.93
CA VAL A 846 -21.57 -0.45 -32.31
C VAL A 846 -20.28 0.38 -32.38
N GLY A 847 -19.98 1.16 -31.35
CA GLY A 847 -18.71 1.89 -31.23
C GLY A 847 -17.50 0.97 -31.19
N ASN A 848 -17.59 -0.15 -30.47
CA ASN A 848 -16.55 -1.19 -30.47
C ASN A 848 -16.42 -1.86 -31.84
N ALA A 849 -17.54 -2.22 -32.47
CA ALA A 849 -17.55 -2.82 -33.80
C ALA A 849 -16.85 -1.93 -34.84
N LEU A 850 -17.09 -0.61 -34.83
CA LEU A 850 -16.40 0.33 -35.71
C LEU A 850 -14.90 0.43 -35.37
N LYS A 851 -14.57 0.62 -34.10
CA LYS A 851 -13.19 0.77 -33.63
C LYS A 851 -12.28 -0.40 -34.03
N PHE A 852 -12.79 -1.63 -33.94
CA PHE A 852 -12.00 -2.84 -34.18
C PHE A 852 -12.11 -3.39 -35.62
N THR A 853 -12.78 -2.64 -36.51
CA THR A 853 -12.87 -2.96 -37.94
C THR A 853 -12.03 -1.97 -38.73
N GLN A 854 -10.93 -2.42 -39.34
CA GLN A 854 -10.08 -1.52 -40.14
C GLN A 854 -10.62 -1.30 -41.56
N GLN A 855 -11.22 -2.33 -42.15
CA GLN A 855 -11.86 -2.30 -43.47
C GLN A 855 -13.05 -3.27 -43.46
N GLY A 856 -14.15 -2.90 -44.09
CA GLY A 856 -15.34 -3.73 -44.21
C GLY A 856 -16.59 -3.05 -43.68
N ARG A 857 -17.46 -3.82 -43.01
CA ARG A 857 -18.80 -3.37 -42.64
C ARG A 857 -19.20 -3.74 -41.22
N VAL A 858 -20.04 -2.90 -40.63
CA VAL A 858 -20.72 -3.14 -39.36
C VAL A 858 -22.23 -3.18 -39.64
N LEU A 859 -22.88 -4.26 -39.22
CA LEU A 859 -24.32 -4.47 -39.36
C LEU A 859 -24.98 -4.40 -37.98
N VAL A 860 -25.96 -3.52 -37.85
CA VAL A 860 -26.87 -3.44 -36.69
C VAL A 860 -28.23 -3.97 -37.12
N GLN A 861 -28.65 -5.08 -36.54
CA GLN A 861 -29.94 -5.72 -36.84
C GLN A 861 -30.82 -5.76 -35.59
N ALA A 862 -32.07 -5.31 -35.74
CA ALA A 862 -33.10 -5.38 -34.70
C ALA A 862 -34.36 -6.04 -35.25
N SER A 863 -34.87 -7.06 -34.56
CA SER A 863 -36.09 -7.76 -34.97
C SER A 863 -37.08 -7.96 -33.83
N GLY A 864 -38.37 -7.76 -34.13
CA GLY A 864 -39.46 -7.88 -33.15
C GLY A 864 -40.34 -9.10 -33.38
N GLN A 865 -40.70 -9.79 -32.29
CA GLN A 865 -41.68 -10.88 -32.30
C GLN A 865 -42.72 -10.67 -31.19
N LEU A 866 -43.99 -10.55 -31.57
CA LEU A 866 -45.11 -10.50 -30.63
C LEU A 866 -45.31 -11.87 -29.95
N LEU A 867 -45.32 -11.89 -28.61
CA LEU A 867 -45.59 -13.09 -27.83
C LEU A 867 -47.11 -13.18 -27.58
N ARG A 868 -47.77 -14.20 -28.12
CA ARG A 868 -49.22 -14.42 -27.92
C ARG A 868 -49.46 -15.26 -26.65
N GLY A 869 -50.25 -14.74 -25.71
CA GLY A 869 -50.77 -15.53 -24.58
C GLY A 869 -50.75 -14.89 -23.18
N GLN A 870 -50.34 -13.62 -23.01
CA GLN A 870 -50.47 -12.88 -21.75
C GLN A 870 -51.38 -11.67 -21.94
N GLU A 871 -52.15 -11.32 -20.91
CA GLU A 871 -53.24 -10.32 -20.96
C GLU A 871 -52.76 -8.88 -21.23
N ASP A 872 -51.46 -8.61 -21.10
CA ASP A 872 -50.79 -7.37 -21.49
C ASP A 872 -49.83 -7.66 -22.66
N GLY A 873 -50.00 -6.99 -23.80
CA GLY A 873 -49.22 -7.26 -25.01
C GLY A 873 -47.70 -7.05 -24.81
N VAL A 874 -46.91 -8.12 -24.90
CA VAL A 874 -45.45 -8.11 -24.79
C VAL A 874 -44.80 -8.52 -26.12
N ALA A 875 -43.72 -7.84 -26.49
CA ALA A 875 -42.89 -8.18 -27.65
C ALA A 875 -41.49 -8.59 -27.21
N ARG A 876 -40.96 -9.66 -27.82
CA ARG A 876 -39.55 -10.01 -27.71
C ARG A 876 -38.77 -9.30 -28.81
N ILE A 877 -37.81 -8.47 -28.44
CA ILE A 877 -36.96 -7.74 -29.36
C ILE A 877 -35.56 -8.34 -29.32
N SER A 878 -35.05 -8.74 -30.48
CA SER A 878 -33.69 -9.29 -30.63
C SER A 878 -32.78 -8.27 -31.31
N PHE A 879 -31.60 -8.06 -30.74
CA PHE A 879 -30.57 -7.18 -31.26
C PHE A 879 -29.34 -8.01 -31.63
N VAL A 880 -28.78 -7.73 -32.80
CA VAL A 880 -27.57 -8.37 -33.33
C VAL A 880 -26.67 -7.29 -33.88
N ILE A 881 -25.45 -7.19 -33.36
CA ILE A 881 -24.42 -6.29 -33.85
C ILE A 881 -23.30 -7.19 -34.39
N SER A 882 -22.96 -7.05 -35.68
CA SER A 882 -21.94 -7.85 -36.34
C SER A 882 -20.92 -6.94 -37.00
N ASP A 883 -19.64 -7.30 -36.88
CA ASP A 883 -18.53 -6.63 -37.55
C ASP A 883 -17.68 -7.61 -38.35
N THR A 884 -16.87 -7.08 -39.27
CA THR A 884 -15.89 -7.84 -40.06
C THR A 884 -14.46 -7.54 -39.63
N GLY A 885 -14.26 -7.21 -38.35
CA GLY A 885 -13.00 -6.76 -37.78
C GLY A 885 -12.02 -7.88 -37.42
N ILE A 886 -11.10 -7.57 -36.50
CA ILE A 886 -10.00 -8.47 -36.11
C ILE A 886 -10.44 -9.78 -35.45
N GLY A 887 -11.65 -9.84 -34.91
CA GLY A 887 -12.15 -10.96 -34.12
C GLY A 887 -11.35 -11.23 -32.83
N MET A 888 -11.84 -12.15 -32.00
CA MET A 888 -11.30 -12.45 -30.67
C MET A 888 -10.95 -13.92 -30.51
N ALA A 889 -9.93 -14.22 -29.71
CA ALA A 889 -9.54 -15.60 -29.39
C ALA A 889 -10.50 -16.24 -28.36
N PRO A 890 -10.70 -17.57 -28.38
CA PRO A 890 -11.65 -18.25 -27.49
C PRO A 890 -11.40 -18.02 -25.99
N GLY A 891 -10.14 -17.85 -25.59
CA GLY A 891 -9.76 -17.58 -24.19
C GLY A 891 -10.15 -16.18 -23.70
N ASP A 892 -10.38 -15.24 -24.63
CA ASP A 892 -10.69 -13.86 -24.31
C ASP A 892 -12.20 -13.60 -24.25
N LEU A 893 -13.02 -14.43 -24.90
CA LEU A 893 -14.49 -14.26 -24.98
C LEU A 893 -15.20 -14.20 -23.62
N GLN A 894 -14.63 -14.83 -22.58
CA GLN A 894 -15.17 -14.74 -21.22
C GLN A 894 -14.68 -13.49 -20.47
N ARG A 895 -13.45 -13.06 -20.74
CA ARG A 895 -12.76 -11.99 -20.01
C ARG A 895 -13.10 -10.59 -20.53
N ILE A 896 -13.59 -10.46 -21.76
CA ILE A 896 -13.96 -9.15 -22.36
C ILE A 896 -15.10 -8.43 -21.61
N PHE A 897 -15.84 -9.15 -20.77
CA PHE A 897 -16.90 -8.58 -19.93
C PHE A 897 -16.43 -8.25 -18.51
N ASP A 898 -15.19 -8.61 -18.15
CA ASP A 898 -14.62 -8.25 -16.86
C ASP A 898 -14.25 -6.75 -16.87
N PRO A 899 -14.53 -6.00 -15.80
CA PRO A 899 -14.16 -4.60 -15.71
C PRO A 899 -12.66 -4.37 -15.95
N PHE A 900 -12.32 -3.33 -16.71
CA PHE A 900 -10.94 -2.91 -17.01
C PHE A 900 -10.13 -3.89 -17.88
N VAL A 901 -10.74 -4.94 -18.44
CA VAL A 901 -10.05 -5.85 -19.35
C VAL A 901 -10.08 -5.32 -20.78
N GLN A 902 -8.92 -5.34 -21.45
CA GLN A 902 -8.74 -4.99 -22.86
C GLN A 902 -8.12 -6.15 -23.62
N VAL A 903 -8.62 -6.43 -24.82
CA VAL A 903 -8.22 -7.59 -25.63
C VAL A 903 -7.85 -7.15 -27.04
N GLY A 904 -6.62 -7.46 -27.47
CA GLY A 904 -6.09 -7.26 -28.82
C GLY A 904 -5.22 -6.01 -29.03
N GLY A 905 -3.95 -6.21 -29.42
CA GLY A 905 -3.06 -5.17 -29.99
C GLY A 905 -2.52 -4.09 -29.03
N PRO A 906 -1.47 -3.32 -29.40
CA PRO A 906 -0.69 -2.49 -28.47
C PRO A 906 -1.56 -1.45 -27.75
N ALA A 907 -1.23 -1.19 -26.48
CA ALA A 907 -1.97 -0.40 -25.48
C ALA A 907 -2.25 1.09 -25.82
N SER A 908 -2.08 1.50 -27.08
CA SER A 908 -2.06 2.89 -27.53
C SER A 908 -3.36 3.37 -28.18
N GLU A 909 -4.42 2.56 -28.25
CA GLU A 909 -5.71 3.00 -28.82
C GLU A 909 -6.90 2.85 -27.86
N SER A 910 -7.10 3.89 -27.04
CA SER A 910 -8.37 4.48 -26.59
C SER A 910 -9.53 3.51 -26.26
N GLY A 911 -9.52 2.88 -25.08
CA GLY A 911 -10.71 2.24 -24.51
C GLY A 911 -10.57 2.10 -23.00
N THR A 912 -11.68 2.20 -22.26
CA THR A 912 -11.70 2.16 -20.79
C THR A 912 -11.74 0.73 -20.23
N GLY A 913 -12.06 -0.25 -21.09
CA GLY A 913 -12.37 -1.63 -20.68
C GLY A 913 -13.69 -1.77 -19.91
N LEU A 914 -14.46 -0.68 -19.73
CA LEU A 914 -15.71 -0.69 -18.94
C LEU A 914 -16.96 -0.87 -19.80
N GLY A 915 -16.91 -0.47 -21.07
CA GLY A 915 -18.10 -0.41 -21.94
C GLY A 915 -18.82 -1.76 -22.11
N LEU A 916 -18.09 -2.87 -22.24
CA LEU A 916 -18.69 -4.21 -22.36
C LEU A 916 -19.23 -4.74 -21.02
N ALA A 917 -18.53 -4.48 -19.92
CA ALA A 917 -18.98 -4.83 -18.56
C ALA A 917 -20.30 -4.12 -18.22
N ILE A 918 -20.38 -2.81 -18.48
CA ILE A 918 -21.59 -1.99 -18.30
C ILE A 918 -22.71 -2.49 -19.24
N SER A 919 -22.38 -2.82 -20.49
CA SER A 919 -23.37 -3.30 -21.45
C SER A 919 -24.00 -4.62 -20.99
N ARG A 920 -23.19 -5.55 -20.48
CA ARG A 920 -23.69 -6.82 -19.93
C ARG A 920 -24.62 -6.59 -18.74
N GLN A 921 -24.20 -5.75 -17.80
CA GLN A 921 -25.00 -5.42 -16.62
C GLN A 921 -26.33 -4.73 -16.95
N TYR A 922 -26.33 -3.77 -17.88
CA TYR A 922 -27.58 -3.14 -18.33
C TYR A 922 -28.49 -4.11 -19.06
N VAL A 923 -27.96 -5.02 -19.88
CA VAL A 923 -28.76 -6.05 -20.53
C VAL A 923 -29.37 -7.01 -19.50
N GLU A 924 -28.61 -7.42 -18.48
CA GLU A 924 -29.09 -8.25 -17.37
C GLU A 924 -30.18 -7.53 -16.55
N LEU A 925 -29.99 -6.24 -16.23
CA LEU A 925 -30.99 -5.40 -15.56
C LEU A 925 -32.28 -5.22 -16.38
N LEU A 926 -32.17 -5.15 -17.71
CA LEU A 926 -33.32 -5.10 -18.63
C LEU A 926 -33.97 -6.47 -18.87
N GLY A 927 -33.52 -7.52 -18.16
CA GLY A 927 -34.08 -8.87 -18.24
C GLY A 927 -33.63 -9.68 -19.47
N GLY A 928 -32.51 -9.31 -20.08
CA GLY A 928 -31.88 -10.01 -21.20
C GLY A 928 -30.57 -10.69 -20.83
N VAL A 929 -29.95 -11.36 -21.81
CA VAL A 929 -28.60 -11.93 -21.70
C VAL A 929 -27.79 -11.51 -22.93
N LEU A 930 -26.60 -10.93 -22.71
CA LEU A 930 -25.66 -10.55 -23.76
C LEU A 930 -24.73 -11.72 -24.10
N GLN A 931 -24.70 -12.12 -25.36
CA GLN A 931 -23.90 -13.21 -25.90
C GLN A 931 -22.94 -12.68 -26.96
N VAL A 932 -21.80 -13.35 -27.12
CA VAL A 932 -20.77 -13.01 -28.10
C VAL A 932 -20.28 -14.26 -28.81
N GLU A 933 -20.10 -14.16 -30.12
CA GLU A 933 -19.45 -15.14 -30.97
C GLU A 933 -18.36 -14.40 -31.76
N SER A 934 -17.15 -14.94 -31.84
CA SER A 934 -16.09 -14.31 -32.64
C SER A 934 -15.06 -15.32 -33.10
N GLU A 935 -14.51 -15.07 -34.29
CA GLU A 935 -13.42 -15.85 -34.87
C GLU A 935 -12.31 -14.89 -35.31
N VAL A 936 -11.07 -15.16 -34.91
CA VAL A 936 -9.91 -14.32 -35.22
C VAL A 936 -9.77 -14.15 -36.74
N GLY A 937 -9.73 -12.90 -37.21
CA GLY A 937 -9.65 -12.51 -38.61
C GLY A 937 -10.98 -12.52 -39.38
N ARG A 938 -12.10 -12.84 -38.74
CA ARG A 938 -13.44 -12.82 -39.37
C ARG A 938 -14.45 -11.88 -38.71
N GLY A 939 -14.10 -11.28 -37.58
CA GLY A 939 -14.93 -10.31 -36.85
C GLY A 939 -15.68 -10.91 -35.66
N SER A 940 -16.57 -10.11 -35.08
CA SER A 940 -17.35 -10.46 -33.90
C SER A 940 -18.85 -10.25 -34.11
N VAL A 941 -19.66 -11.01 -33.36
CA VAL A 941 -21.12 -10.91 -33.35
C VAL A 941 -21.60 -10.88 -31.91
N PHE A 942 -22.23 -9.77 -31.53
CA PHE A 942 -22.88 -9.58 -30.24
C PHE A 942 -24.38 -9.72 -30.39
N ARG A 943 -25.02 -10.52 -29.53
CA ARG A 943 -26.46 -10.81 -29.59
C ARG A 943 -27.09 -10.65 -28.21
N PHE A 944 -28.24 -10.00 -28.12
CA PHE A 944 -29.07 -10.00 -26.92
C PHE A 944 -30.54 -9.87 -27.28
N ALA A 945 -31.42 -10.29 -26.37
CA ALA A 945 -32.86 -10.16 -26.55
C ALA A 945 -33.54 -9.66 -25.28
N LEU A 946 -34.50 -8.75 -25.46
CA LEU A 946 -35.29 -8.15 -24.38
C LEU A 946 -36.77 -8.51 -24.56
N THR A 947 -37.47 -8.70 -23.43
CA THR A 947 -38.91 -8.98 -23.41
C THR A 947 -39.62 -7.74 -22.87
N LEU A 948 -40.23 -6.96 -23.75
CA LEU A 948 -40.70 -5.60 -23.45
C LEU A 948 -42.22 -5.45 -23.64
N PRO A 949 -42.94 -4.81 -22.69
CA PRO A 949 -44.34 -4.45 -22.88
C PRO A 949 -44.52 -3.47 -24.04
N LEU A 950 -45.65 -3.56 -24.75
CA LEU A 950 -46.02 -2.56 -25.77
C LEU A 950 -46.47 -1.24 -25.13
N ALA A 951 -46.19 -0.13 -25.81
CA ALA A 951 -46.56 1.22 -25.39
C ALA A 951 -47.32 1.98 -26.50
N GLU A 952 -47.93 3.12 -26.14
CA GLU A 952 -48.47 4.06 -27.12
C GLU A 952 -47.37 5.00 -27.63
N ALA A 953 -47.33 5.27 -28.94
CA ALA A 953 -46.28 6.10 -29.52
C ALA A 953 -46.37 7.58 -29.03
N PRO A 954 -45.29 8.18 -28.51
CA PRO A 954 -45.28 9.57 -28.11
C PRO A 954 -45.53 10.49 -29.33
N ARG A 955 -46.51 11.40 -29.24
CA ARG A 955 -46.71 12.46 -30.25
C ARG A 955 -45.58 13.50 -30.17
N ALA A 956 -44.54 13.37 -30.98
CA ALA A 956 -43.48 14.36 -31.09
C ALA A 956 -43.90 15.59 -31.94
N LEU A 957 -43.62 16.81 -31.45
CA LEU A 957 -43.58 18.03 -32.26
C LEU A 957 -42.25 18.06 -33.05
N PRO A 958 -42.21 18.56 -34.30
CA PRO A 958 -40.98 18.61 -35.09
C PRO A 958 -39.97 19.60 -34.48
N SER A 959 -38.76 19.14 -34.19
CA SER A 959 -37.62 20.01 -33.89
C SER A 959 -37.14 20.68 -35.19
N ALA A 960 -37.10 22.01 -35.23
CA ALA A 960 -36.59 22.76 -36.38
C ALA A 960 -35.07 22.90 -36.27
N ALA A 961 -34.33 22.21 -37.15
CA ALA A 961 -32.86 22.29 -37.24
C ALA A 961 -32.40 23.65 -37.81
N GLY A 962 -31.38 24.26 -37.19
CA GLY A 962 -30.71 25.49 -37.65
C GLY A 962 -30.02 26.25 -36.49
N GLU A 963 -28.85 26.85 -36.76
CA GLU A 963 -28.06 27.65 -35.81
C GLU A 963 -28.82 28.92 -35.39
N VAL A 964 -28.90 29.19 -34.09
CA VAL A 964 -29.63 30.34 -33.53
C VAL A 964 -28.80 31.61 -33.68
N LEU A 965 -29.30 32.57 -34.47
CA LEU A 965 -28.66 33.86 -34.75
C LEU A 965 -29.02 34.96 -33.75
N GLY A 966 -30.12 34.80 -33.01
CA GLY A 966 -30.59 35.79 -32.03
C GLY A 966 -32.10 35.87 -31.91
N LEU A 967 -32.59 36.69 -30.98
CA LEU A 967 -34.00 37.04 -30.89
C LEU A 967 -34.42 37.99 -32.02
N PRO A 968 -35.64 37.84 -32.56
CA PRO A 968 -36.25 38.85 -33.41
C PRO A 968 -36.20 40.23 -32.76
N LEU A 969 -36.02 41.29 -33.56
CA LEU A 969 -35.85 42.67 -33.07
C LEU A 969 -36.95 43.13 -32.09
N HIS A 970 -38.18 42.61 -32.19
CA HIS A 970 -39.29 42.93 -31.31
C HIS A 970 -39.32 42.16 -29.98
N GLU A 971 -38.55 41.07 -29.86
CA GLU A 971 -38.43 40.23 -28.66
C GLU A 971 -37.17 40.54 -27.84
N ARG A 972 -36.25 41.37 -28.37
CA ARG A 972 -35.03 41.79 -27.68
C ARG A 972 -35.37 42.64 -26.45
N GLY A 973 -34.59 42.49 -25.37
CA GLY A 973 -34.81 43.18 -24.09
C GLY A 973 -35.56 42.34 -23.04
N LYS A 974 -35.93 41.09 -23.36
CA LYS A 974 -36.45 40.14 -22.36
C LYS A 974 -35.39 39.89 -21.27
N ARG A 975 -35.83 40.00 -20.03
CA ARG A 975 -34.98 39.90 -18.83
C ARG A 975 -34.84 38.46 -18.35
N VAL A 976 -33.61 37.98 -18.20
CA VAL A 976 -33.29 36.65 -17.66
C VAL A 976 -32.44 36.83 -16.39
N LEU A 977 -32.83 36.18 -15.30
CA LEU A 977 -32.01 36.09 -14.10
C LEU A 977 -31.30 34.75 -14.08
N VAL A 978 -29.98 34.76 -13.90
CA VAL A 978 -29.16 33.57 -13.70
C VAL A 978 -28.76 33.53 -12.23
N ALA A 979 -29.31 32.59 -11.48
CA ALA A 979 -29.02 32.37 -10.07
C ALA A 979 -28.18 31.11 -9.94
N ASP A 980 -26.89 31.27 -9.65
CA ASP A 980 -25.89 30.19 -9.63
C ASP A 980 -24.77 30.61 -8.68
N ASP A 981 -24.29 29.73 -7.81
CA ASP A 981 -23.22 30.07 -6.86
C ASP A 981 -21.82 30.01 -7.51
N ASP A 982 -21.72 29.33 -8.65
CA ASP A 982 -20.53 29.31 -9.48
C ASP A 982 -20.48 30.51 -10.44
N ARG A 983 -19.50 31.38 -10.21
CA ARG A 983 -19.27 32.59 -11.02
C ARG A 983 -18.92 32.27 -12.47
N GLU A 984 -18.32 31.11 -12.74
CA GLU A 984 -17.97 30.69 -14.10
C GLU A 984 -19.23 30.29 -14.89
N SER A 985 -20.14 29.54 -14.27
CA SER A 985 -21.46 29.20 -14.82
C SER A 985 -22.31 30.44 -15.11
N GLN A 986 -22.28 31.44 -14.22
CA GLN A 986 -22.92 32.73 -14.46
C GLN A 986 -22.37 33.42 -15.72
N LEU A 987 -21.05 33.52 -15.85
CA LEU A 987 -20.39 34.16 -16.99
C LEU A 987 -20.72 33.45 -18.31
N LEU A 988 -20.68 32.12 -18.32
CA LEU A 988 -21.03 31.31 -19.51
C LEU A 988 -22.48 31.56 -19.97
N LEU A 989 -23.44 31.54 -19.04
CA LEU A 989 -24.85 31.79 -19.37
C LEU A 989 -25.08 33.24 -19.82
N GLY A 990 -24.34 34.19 -19.25
CA GLY A 990 -24.29 35.57 -19.73
C GLY A 990 -23.83 35.65 -21.19
N GLU A 991 -22.67 35.08 -21.51
CA GLU A 991 -22.10 35.07 -22.86
C GLU A 991 -22.99 34.32 -23.89
N LEU A 992 -23.79 33.34 -23.47
CA LEU A 992 -24.71 32.66 -24.37
C LEU A 992 -26.00 33.46 -24.63
N LEU A 993 -26.53 34.17 -23.63
CA LEU A 993 -27.86 34.79 -23.69
C LEU A 993 -27.82 36.28 -24.09
N GLU A 994 -26.80 37.02 -23.67
CA GLU A 994 -26.68 38.46 -23.99
C GLU A 994 -26.54 38.72 -25.50
N PRO A 995 -25.73 37.98 -26.28
CA PRO A 995 -25.61 38.19 -27.73
C PRO A 995 -26.91 37.92 -28.49
N LEU A 996 -27.79 37.08 -27.93
CA LEU A 996 -29.11 36.80 -28.50
C LEU A 996 -30.10 37.96 -28.29
N GLY A 997 -29.76 38.94 -27.44
CA GLY A 997 -30.56 40.12 -27.14
C GLY A 997 -31.38 40.03 -25.86
N PHE A 998 -31.07 39.10 -24.96
CA PHE A 998 -31.61 39.11 -23.59
C PHE A 998 -30.85 40.10 -22.72
N VAL A 999 -31.52 40.63 -21.69
CA VAL A 999 -30.87 41.39 -20.61
C VAL A 999 -30.68 40.43 -19.44
N VAL A 1000 -29.44 40.13 -19.11
CA VAL A 1000 -29.10 39.13 -18.08
C VAL A 1000 -28.74 39.83 -16.76
N ALA A 1001 -29.22 39.28 -15.65
CA ALA A 1001 -28.77 39.64 -14.31
C ALA A 1001 -28.29 38.39 -13.58
N PHE A 1002 -27.39 38.56 -12.61
CA PHE A 1002 -26.78 37.47 -11.86
C PHE A 1002 -27.16 37.52 -10.38
N ALA A 1003 -27.22 36.35 -9.74
CA ALA A 1003 -27.38 36.18 -8.31
C ALA A 1003 -26.53 35.01 -7.81
N GLY A 1004 -25.69 35.23 -6.80
CA GLY A 1004 -24.78 34.20 -6.27
C GLY A 1004 -25.41 33.23 -5.27
N ASN A 1005 -26.64 33.50 -4.83
CA ASN A 1005 -27.35 32.66 -3.88
C ASN A 1005 -28.88 32.87 -3.95
N GLY A 1006 -29.65 32.01 -3.30
CA GLY A 1006 -31.12 32.06 -3.32
C GLY A 1006 -31.73 33.31 -2.67
N VAL A 1007 -31.03 33.93 -1.70
CA VAL A 1007 -31.49 35.16 -1.04
C VAL A 1007 -31.35 36.36 -1.99
N GLU A 1008 -30.19 36.47 -2.66
CA GLU A 1008 -29.96 37.46 -3.71
C GLU A 1008 -30.92 37.22 -4.87
N ALA A 1009 -31.16 35.97 -5.26
CA ALA A 1009 -32.10 35.63 -6.32
C ALA A 1009 -33.51 36.15 -6.02
N LEU A 1010 -34.02 35.98 -4.78
CA LEU A 1010 -35.31 36.54 -4.36
C LEU A 1010 -35.34 38.07 -4.43
N ALA A 1011 -34.28 38.73 -3.97
CA ALA A 1011 -34.17 40.20 -4.03
C ALA A 1011 -34.11 40.71 -5.48
N ARG A 1012 -33.44 39.97 -6.37
CA ARG A 1012 -33.36 40.26 -7.81
C ARG A 1012 -34.67 39.97 -8.53
N VAL A 1013 -35.41 38.93 -8.17
CA VAL A 1013 -36.75 38.70 -8.73
C VAL A 1013 -37.66 39.89 -8.46
N ALA A 1014 -37.62 40.46 -7.24
CA ALA A 1014 -38.42 41.63 -6.88
C ALA A 1014 -37.96 42.93 -7.57
N SER A 1015 -36.65 43.15 -7.72
CA SER A 1015 -36.10 44.41 -8.26
C SER A 1015 -35.90 44.43 -9.77
N PHE A 1016 -35.56 43.29 -10.37
CA PHE A 1016 -35.26 43.13 -11.80
C PHE A 1016 -36.48 42.61 -12.59
N ALA A 1017 -37.49 42.05 -11.93
CA ALA A 1017 -38.69 41.50 -12.55
C ALA A 1017 -38.37 40.63 -13.80
N PRO A 1018 -37.62 39.52 -13.65
CA PRO A 1018 -37.21 38.67 -14.77
C PRO A 1018 -38.40 37.97 -15.41
N HIS A 1019 -38.32 37.70 -16.72
CA HIS A 1019 -39.31 36.86 -17.43
C HIS A 1019 -38.95 35.38 -17.32
N LEU A 1020 -37.65 35.08 -17.18
CA LEU A 1020 -37.09 33.75 -17.01
C LEU A 1020 -36.04 33.78 -15.90
N VAL A 1021 -36.03 32.75 -15.06
CA VAL A 1021 -34.98 32.50 -14.08
C VAL A 1021 -34.35 31.16 -14.40
N LEU A 1022 -33.04 31.15 -14.65
CA LEU A 1022 -32.22 29.95 -14.62
C LEU A 1022 -31.72 29.82 -13.18
N MET A 1023 -32.16 28.77 -12.49
CA MET A 1023 -31.95 28.60 -11.05
C MET A 1023 -31.09 27.37 -10.80
N ASP A 1024 -29.90 27.52 -10.22
CA ASP A 1024 -29.15 26.37 -9.75
C ASP A 1024 -29.85 25.75 -8.54
N TRP A 1025 -29.84 24.41 -8.51
CA TRP A 1025 -30.40 23.64 -7.43
C TRP A 1025 -29.66 23.91 -6.12
N ARG A 1026 -28.32 23.84 -6.16
CA ARG A 1026 -27.48 23.94 -4.96
C ARG A 1026 -26.86 25.32 -4.92
N MET A 1027 -27.29 26.12 -3.95
CA MET A 1027 -26.73 27.43 -3.68
C MET A 1027 -26.64 27.62 -2.15
N PRO A 1028 -25.65 28.39 -1.65
CA PRO A 1028 -25.49 28.67 -0.24
C PRO A 1028 -26.63 29.57 0.30
N GLU A 1029 -26.79 29.59 1.62
CA GLU A 1029 -27.84 30.31 2.38
C GLU A 1029 -29.29 29.82 2.13
N LEU A 1030 -29.72 29.83 0.88
CA LEU A 1030 -31.02 29.37 0.45
C LEU A 1030 -30.89 28.58 -0.85
N ASP A 1031 -31.23 27.30 -0.78
CA ASP A 1031 -31.17 26.41 -1.95
C ASP A 1031 -32.21 26.77 -3.02
N GLY A 1032 -31.98 26.30 -4.25
CA GLY A 1032 -32.84 26.59 -5.39
C GLY A 1032 -34.28 26.18 -5.19
N LEU A 1033 -34.54 25.03 -4.56
CA LEU A 1033 -35.91 24.54 -4.30
C LEU A 1033 -36.68 25.44 -3.33
N ALA A 1034 -36.07 25.79 -2.20
CA ALA A 1034 -36.65 26.69 -1.22
C ALA A 1034 -36.83 28.10 -1.78
N THR A 1035 -35.92 28.52 -2.67
CA THR A 1035 -36.02 29.77 -3.44
C THR A 1035 -37.26 29.74 -4.35
N ILE A 1036 -37.43 28.67 -5.14
CA ILE A 1036 -38.59 28.51 -6.03
C ILE A 1036 -39.89 28.52 -5.23
N ARG A 1037 -39.98 27.75 -4.13
CA ARG A 1037 -41.17 27.74 -3.26
C ARG A 1037 -41.52 29.13 -2.74
N ARG A 1038 -40.51 29.95 -2.43
CA ARG A 1038 -40.69 31.34 -1.96
C ARG A 1038 -41.04 32.31 -3.09
N ILE A 1039 -40.57 32.08 -4.32
CA ILE A 1039 -41.03 32.84 -5.50
C ILE A 1039 -42.50 32.51 -5.77
N ARG A 1040 -42.89 31.23 -5.70
CA ARG A 1040 -44.26 30.77 -5.94
C ARG A 1040 -45.26 31.17 -4.86
N SER A 1041 -44.81 31.47 -3.64
CA SER A 1041 -45.68 31.95 -2.56
C SER A 1041 -45.96 33.47 -2.59
N GLN A 1042 -45.36 34.22 -3.53
CA GLN A 1042 -45.64 35.65 -3.72
C GLN A 1042 -46.96 35.88 -4.47
N PRO A 1043 -47.64 37.04 -4.26
CA PRO A 1043 -48.98 37.30 -4.80
C PRO A 1043 -49.10 37.32 -6.34
N ASP A 1044 -47.99 37.23 -7.08
CA ASP A 1044 -47.95 37.18 -8.56
C ASP A 1044 -47.04 36.05 -9.09
N GLY A 1045 -47.06 34.88 -8.42
CA GLY A 1045 -46.10 33.79 -8.64
C GLY A 1045 -46.08 33.13 -10.03
N GLY A 1046 -47.04 33.42 -10.92
CA GLY A 1046 -47.18 32.80 -12.25
C GLY A 1046 -46.53 33.55 -13.41
N GLN A 1047 -45.98 34.75 -13.18
CA GLN A 1047 -45.50 35.61 -14.27
C GLN A 1047 -44.05 35.31 -14.69
N VAL A 1048 -43.26 34.71 -13.80
CA VAL A 1048 -41.84 34.39 -14.00
C VAL A 1048 -41.68 32.91 -14.31
N ARG A 1049 -41.08 32.59 -15.46
CA ARG A 1049 -40.74 31.20 -15.82
C ARG A 1049 -39.45 30.79 -15.12
N ILE A 1050 -39.40 29.57 -14.60
CA ILE A 1050 -38.23 29.08 -13.87
C ILE A 1050 -37.75 27.76 -14.49
N ILE A 1051 -36.51 27.75 -14.94
CA ILE A 1051 -35.80 26.54 -15.36
C ILE A 1051 -34.80 26.20 -14.25
N MET A 1052 -34.95 25.01 -13.66
CA MET A 1052 -34.00 24.51 -12.68
C MET A 1052 -32.78 23.92 -13.41
N CYS A 1053 -31.58 24.39 -13.09
CA CYS A 1053 -30.32 23.84 -13.55
C CYS A 1053 -29.76 22.88 -12.49
N THR A 1054 -29.33 21.68 -12.88
CA THR A 1054 -28.74 20.71 -11.93
C THR A 1054 -27.58 19.92 -12.55
N ALA A 1055 -26.53 19.66 -11.76
CA ALA A 1055 -25.35 18.87 -12.12
C ALA A 1055 -25.56 17.35 -12.07
N SER A 1056 -26.66 16.90 -11.46
CA SER A 1056 -27.07 15.51 -11.41
C SER A 1056 -28.57 15.48 -11.63
N ALA A 1057 -29.04 14.85 -12.70
CA ALA A 1057 -30.46 14.60 -12.88
C ALA A 1057 -30.71 13.14 -12.55
N PHE A 1058 -30.83 12.84 -11.25
CA PHE A 1058 -31.54 11.64 -10.84
C PHE A 1058 -33.05 11.91 -10.97
N GLU A 1059 -33.84 10.92 -11.38
CA GLU A 1059 -35.28 11.08 -11.66
C GLU A 1059 -36.07 11.63 -10.44
N GLU A 1060 -35.68 11.23 -9.23
CA GLU A 1060 -36.23 11.77 -7.96
C GLU A 1060 -36.05 13.29 -7.81
N GLN A 1061 -34.98 13.87 -8.36
CA GLN A 1061 -34.72 15.31 -8.29
C GLN A 1061 -35.61 16.08 -9.27
N CYS A 1062 -35.95 15.50 -10.43
CA CYS A 1062 -36.86 16.12 -11.38
C CYS A 1062 -38.29 16.24 -10.80
N GLU A 1063 -38.79 15.20 -10.14
CA GLU A 1063 -40.11 15.23 -9.49
C GLU A 1063 -40.18 16.30 -8.39
N VAL A 1064 -39.17 16.34 -7.51
CA VAL A 1064 -39.12 17.31 -6.40
C VAL A 1064 -39.03 18.76 -6.90
N ALA A 1065 -38.34 19.03 -8.02
CA ALA A 1065 -38.29 20.36 -8.61
C ALA A 1065 -39.61 20.81 -9.24
N LEU A 1066 -40.31 19.90 -9.92
CA LEU A 1066 -41.62 20.18 -10.49
C LEU A 1066 -42.66 20.41 -9.37
N GLU A 1067 -42.64 19.60 -8.31
CA GLU A 1067 -43.48 19.80 -7.12
C GLU A 1067 -43.20 21.12 -6.42
N ALA A 1068 -41.94 21.56 -6.39
CA ALA A 1068 -41.56 22.87 -5.84
C ALA A 1068 -42.04 24.04 -6.70
N GLY A 1069 -42.42 23.80 -7.96
CA GLY A 1069 -42.99 24.78 -8.87
C GLY A 1069 -42.06 25.27 -9.99
N ALA A 1070 -41.02 24.51 -10.36
CA ALA A 1070 -40.23 24.78 -11.57
C ALA A 1070 -41.05 24.53 -12.85
N ASP A 1071 -40.83 25.30 -13.91
CA ASP A 1071 -41.52 25.14 -15.21
C ASP A 1071 -40.77 24.17 -16.16
N ALA A 1072 -39.44 24.04 -16.00
CA ALA A 1072 -38.62 23.04 -16.70
C ALA A 1072 -37.33 22.75 -15.92
N PHE A 1073 -36.57 21.76 -16.39
CA PHE A 1073 -35.26 21.38 -15.84
C PHE A 1073 -34.22 21.34 -16.95
N LEU A 1074 -32.96 21.61 -16.60
CA LEU A 1074 -31.85 21.60 -17.54
C LEU A 1074 -30.61 21.00 -16.87
N ARG A 1075 -29.97 20.08 -17.58
CA ARG A 1075 -28.82 19.33 -17.08
C ARG A 1075 -27.53 20.13 -17.29
N LYS A 1076 -26.67 20.18 -16.28
CA LYS A 1076 -25.28 20.63 -16.42
C LYS A 1076 -24.39 19.41 -16.75
N PRO A 1077 -23.49 19.48 -17.77
CA PRO A 1077 -23.17 20.64 -18.59
C PRO A 1077 -24.31 21.01 -19.57
N LEU A 1078 -24.57 22.31 -19.68
CA LEU A 1078 -25.72 22.89 -20.41
C LEU A 1078 -25.65 22.55 -21.91
N ASP A 1079 -26.63 21.79 -22.41
CA ASP A 1079 -26.86 21.68 -23.85
C ASP A 1079 -27.58 22.94 -24.36
N THR A 1080 -26.85 23.74 -25.15
CA THR A 1080 -27.40 24.97 -25.76
C THR A 1080 -28.66 24.72 -26.61
N ALA A 1081 -28.79 23.57 -27.27
CA ALA A 1081 -29.96 23.24 -28.07
C ALA A 1081 -31.18 22.90 -27.20
N GLU A 1082 -30.96 22.31 -26.02
CA GLU A 1082 -32.00 22.07 -25.02
C GLU A 1082 -32.42 23.38 -24.34
N LEU A 1083 -31.46 24.20 -23.93
CA LEU A 1083 -31.68 25.53 -23.36
C LEU A 1083 -32.54 26.41 -24.27
N TYR A 1084 -32.17 26.53 -25.55
CA TYR A 1084 -32.93 27.37 -26.47
C TYR A 1084 -34.34 26.85 -26.73
N ARG A 1085 -34.51 25.53 -26.78
CA ARG A 1085 -35.84 24.91 -26.96
C ARG A 1085 -36.76 25.19 -25.77
N ASP A 1086 -36.22 25.08 -24.55
CA ASP A 1086 -36.98 25.38 -23.34
C ASP A 1086 -37.31 26.87 -23.22
N ILE A 1087 -36.39 27.75 -23.61
CA ILE A 1087 -36.65 29.19 -23.68
C ILE A 1087 -37.76 29.50 -24.70
N GLU A 1088 -37.70 28.91 -25.91
CA GLU A 1088 -38.75 29.08 -26.95
C GLU A 1088 -40.12 28.62 -26.42
N ARG A 1089 -40.16 27.46 -25.77
CA ARG A 1089 -41.38 26.87 -25.19
C ARG A 1089 -41.95 27.72 -24.05
N LEU A 1090 -41.13 28.12 -23.09
CA LEU A 1090 -41.58 28.76 -21.85
C LEU A 1090 -41.90 30.25 -22.03
N LEU A 1091 -41.13 30.95 -22.87
CA LEU A 1091 -41.34 32.36 -23.15
C LEU A 1091 -42.19 32.62 -24.41
N GLY A 1092 -42.65 31.56 -25.08
CA GLY A 1092 -43.49 31.64 -26.28
C GLY A 1092 -42.83 32.38 -27.44
N LEU A 1093 -41.51 32.34 -27.53
CA LEU A 1093 -40.72 33.05 -28.53
C LEU A 1093 -40.13 32.09 -29.56
N ARG A 1094 -39.68 32.62 -30.70
CA ARG A 1094 -38.94 31.86 -31.71
C ARG A 1094 -37.64 32.57 -32.03
N PHE A 1095 -36.54 31.86 -31.92
CA PHE A 1095 -35.25 32.38 -32.32
C PHE A 1095 -35.19 32.56 -33.84
N GLN A 1096 -34.52 33.62 -34.29
CA GLN A 1096 -34.07 33.68 -35.68
C GLN A 1096 -32.99 32.63 -35.86
N ARG A 1097 -33.21 31.70 -36.79
CA ARG A 1097 -32.25 30.65 -37.11
C ARG A 1097 -31.71 30.87 -38.50
N ALA A 1098 -30.42 30.59 -38.71
CA ALA A 1098 -29.87 30.50 -40.05
C ALA A 1098 -30.69 29.45 -40.81
N ALA A 1099 -31.14 29.77 -42.03
CA ALA A 1099 -31.89 28.83 -42.83
C ALA A 1099 -31.05 27.57 -43.05
N CYS A 1100 -31.46 26.44 -42.48
CA CYS A 1100 -30.96 25.14 -42.89
C CYS A 1100 -31.39 24.93 -44.35
N SER A 1101 -30.47 25.13 -45.29
CA SER A 1101 -30.59 24.61 -46.65
C SER A 1101 -30.45 23.09 -46.61
N GLY A 1102 -31.49 22.41 -46.12
CA GLY A 1102 -31.67 20.97 -46.25
C GLY A 1102 -32.49 20.66 -47.50
N SER A 1103 -31.85 20.56 -48.65
CA SER A 1103 -32.24 19.63 -49.73
C SER A 1103 -31.16 19.55 -50.81
N SER A 1104 -30.60 18.35 -50.96
CA SER A 1104 -30.15 17.74 -52.23
C SER A 1104 -29.27 18.56 -53.18
N GLY A 1105 -27.97 18.24 -53.21
CA GLY A 1105 -27.10 18.54 -54.35
C GLY A 1105 -25.64 18.63 -53.95
N GLY A 1106 -24.83 17.65 -54.34
CA GLY A 1106 -23.38 17.74 -54.26
C GLY A 1106 -22.86 18.96 -55.02
N GLY A 1107 -22.05 19.78 -54.37
CA GLY A 1107 -21.41 20.93 -54.96
C GLY A 1107 -20.37 21.50 -54.00
N GLY A 1108 -19.16 20.94 -54.03
CA GLY A 1108 -18.02 21.58 -53.39
C GLY A 1108 -17.83 23.00 -53.93
N PHE A 1109 -17.44 23.93 -53.06
CA PHE A 1109 -16.97 25.24 -53.50
C PHE A 1109 -15.81 25.04 -54.47
N GLU A 1110 -16.00 25.40 -55.75
CA GLU A 1110 -14.91 25.40 -56.72
C GLU A 1110 -13.78 26.31 -56.22
N PRO A 1111 -12.52 25.84 -56.20
CA PRO A 1111 -11.38 26.64 -55.78
C PRO A 1111 -11.20 27.85 -56.70
N VAL A 1112 -10.91 29.02 -56.13
CA VAL A 1112 -10.66 30.25 -56.88
C VAL A 1112 -9.45 30.04 -57.79
N ARG A 1113 -9.65 30.17 -59.11
CA ARG A 1113 -8.58 29.96 -60.10
C ARG A 1113 -7.88 31.28 -60.39
N LYS A 1114 -6.59 31.19 -60.70
CA LYS A 1114 -5.72 32.34 -60.96
C LYS A 1114 -6.22 33.19 -62.15
N ASP A 1115 -6.79 32.56 -63.17
CA ASP A 1115 -7.32 33.22 -64.36
C ASP A 1115 -8.55 34.10 -64.05
N GLU A 1116 -9.33 33.74 -63.03
CA GLU A 1116 -10.50 34.52 -62.59
C GLU A 1116 -10.07 35.81 -61.86
N LEU A 1117 -8.92 35.75 -61.18
CA LEU A 1117 -8.32 36.91 -60.53
C LEU A 1117 -7.68 37.85 -61.56
N ALA A 1118 -7.20 37.33 -62.70
CA ALA A 1118 -6.55 38.13 -63.74
C ALA A 1118 -7.44 39.25 -64.30
N GLY A 1119 -8.77 39.08 -64.31
CA GLY A 1119 -9.74 40.08 -64.78
C GLY A 1119 -10.06 41.22 -63.80
N LEU A 1120 -9.59 41.16 -62.54
CA LEU A 1120 -9.90 42.18 -61.54
C LEU A 1120 -9.11 43.49 -61.77
N PRO A 1121 -9.71 44.66 -61.45
CA PRO A 1121 -9.02 45.95 -61.50
C PRO A 1121 -7.72 45.93 -60.67
N ALA A 1122 -6.67 46.56 -61.17
CA ALA A 1122 -5.34 46.55 -60.53
C ALA A 1122 -5.37 47.10 -59.09
N GLU A 1123 -6.23 48.09 -58.81
CA GLU A 1123 -6.42 48.65 -57.48
C GLU A 1123 -7.03 47.65 -56.50
N VAL A 1124 -7.99 46.84 -56.96
CA VAL A 1124 -8.63 45.79 -56.13
C VAL A 1124 -7.64 44.66 -55.85
N LYS A 1125 -6.89 44.22 -56.87
CA LYS A 1125 -5.84 43.19 -56.67
C LYS A 1125 -4.80 43.64 -55.67
N ARG A 1126 -4.34 44.89 -55.76
CA ARG A 1126 -3.39 45.48 -54.82
C ARG A 1126 -3.97 45.54 -53.42
N ALA A 1127 -5.21 46.01 -53.27
CA ALA A 1127 -5.88 46.06 -51.96
C ALA A 1127 -6.12 44.67 -51.34
N LEU A 1128 -6.48 43.66 -52.15
CA LEU A 1128 -6.60 42.27 -51.71
C LEU A 1128 -5.25 41.68 -51.29
N LYS A 1129 -4.17 42.01 -52.02
CA LYS A 1129 -2.82 41.53 -51.74
C LYS A 1129 -2.24 42.18 -50.48
N GLU A 1130 -2.27 43.50 -50.39
CA GLU A 1130 -1.82 44.25 -49.22
C GLU A 1130 -2.65 43.90 -47.99
N GLY A 1131 -3.98 43.82 -48.13
CA GLY A 1131 -4.86 43.38 -47.05
C GLY A 1131 -4.60 41.94 -46.59
N ALA A 1132 -4.22 41.03 -47.49
CA ALA A 1132 -3.84 39.66 -47.12
C ALA A 1132 -2.46 39.57 -46.43
N VAL A 1133 -1.52 40.46 -46.77
CA VAL A 1133 -0.18 40.53 -46.12
C VAL A 1133 -0.26 41.19 -44.76
N GLU A 1134 -0.97 42.31 -44.67
CA GLU A 1134 -1.12 43.12 -43.46
C GLU A 1134 -2.23 42.57 -42.54
N LEU A 1135 -2.97 41.55 -42.99
CA LEU A 1135 -4.15 40.98 -42.32
C LEU A 1135 -5.22 42.04 -41.99
N ASP A 1136 -5.33 43.08 -42.82
CA ASP A 1136 -6.27 44.18 -42.68
C ASP A 1136 -7.65 43.78 -43.22
N GLN A 1137 -8.53 43.34 -42.33
CA GLN A 1137 -9.89 42.92 -42.66
C GLN A 1137 -10.76 44.03 -43.22
N GLN A 1138 -10.53 45.30 -42.83
CA GLN A 1138 -11.33 46.41 -43.38
C GLN A 1138 -10.96 46.69 -44.83
N ARG A 1139 -9.65 46.65 -45.15
CA ARG A 1139 -9.15 46.77 -46.51
C ARG A 1139 -9.58 45.61 -47.41
N LEU A 1140 -9.57 44.38 -46.88
CA LEU A 1140 -10.09 43.20 -47.57
C LEU A 1140 -11.60 43.28 -47.82
N ALA A 1141 -12.39 43.65 -46.81
CA ALA A 1141 -13.84 43.82 -46.94
C ALA A 1141 -14.19 44.92 -47.95
N GLY A 1142 -13.46 46.04 -47.94
CA GLY A 1142 -13.61 47.12 -48.92
C GLY A 1142 -13.29 46.67 -50.35
N ALA A 1143 -12.22 45.91 -50.55
CA ALA A 1143 -11.86 45.36 -51.85
C ALA A 1143 -12.87 44.32 -52.36
N LEU A 1144 -13.42 43.48 -51.47
CA LEU A 1144 -14.45 42.50 -51.80
C LEU A 1144 -15.81 43.13 -52.11
N ALA A 1145 -16.18 44.20 -51.41
CA ALA A 1145 -17.39 44.97 -51.70
C ALA A 1145 -17.32 45.66 -53.07
N ALA A 1146 -16.12 46.11 -53.49
CA ALA A 1146 -15.90 46.75 -54.78
C ALA A 1146 -16.11 45.83 -56.00
N ILE A 1147 -16.02 44.50 -55.81
CA ILE A 1147 -16.22 43.50 -56.88
C ILE A 1147 -17.51 42.69 -56.74
N GLU A 1148 -18.28 42.94 -55.68
CA GLU A 1148 -19.52 42.23 -55.37
C GLU A 1148 -20.62 42.48 -56.43
N GLY A 1149 -20.58 43.64 -57.10
CA GLY A 1149 -21.48 43.97 -58.21
C GLY A 1149 -21.10 43.33 -59.55
N ASP A 1150 -19.81 43.22 -59.85
CA ASP A 1150 -19.31 42.78 -61.16
C ASP A 1150 -19.09 41.26 -61.23
N CYS A 1151 -18.58 40.66 -60.14
CA CYS A 1151 -18.26 39.24 -60.07
C CYS A 1151 -18.75 38.63 -58.74
N PRO A 1152 -20.07 38.52 -58.52
CA PRO A 1152 -20.65 38.16 -57.22
C PRO A 1152 -20.23 36.77 -56.72
N ASP A 1153 -20.05 35.80 -57.62
CA ASP A 1153 -19.60 34.46 -57.24
C ASP A 1153 -18.12 34.45 -56.84
N LEU A 1154 -17.26 35.20 -57.55
CA LEU A 1154 -15.85 35.35 -57.16
C LEU A 1154 -15.71 36.12 -55.85
N ALA A 1155 -16.48 37.19 -55.66
CA ALA A 1155 -16.51 37.96 -54.42
C ALA A 1155 -16.96 37.10 -53.23
N ARG A 1156 -17.98 36.25 -53.40
CA ARG A 1156 -18.45 35.31 -52.37
C ARG A 1156 -17.40 34.25 -52.04
N ARG A 1157 -16.73 33.69 -53.06
CA ARG A 1157 -15.65 32.70 -52.86
C ARG A 1157 -14.41 33.31 -52.20
N LEU A 1158 -14.01 34.51 -52.60
CA LEU A 1158 -12.91 35.23 -51.97
C LEU A 1158 -13.24 35.67 -50.54
N ARG A 1159 -14.49 36.07 -50.29
CA ARG A 1159 -14.99 36.38 -48.95
C ARG A 1159 -14.95 35.15 -48.05
N HIS A 1160 -15.40 34.01 -48.55
CA HIS A 1160 -15.27 32.73 -47.87
C HIS A 1160 -13.80 32.36 -47.62
N MET A 1161 -12.89 32.57 -48.58
CA MET A 1161 -11.45 32.37 -48.36
C MET A 1161 -10.88 33.29 -47.27
N THR A 1162 -11.25 34.58 -47.25
CA THR A 1162 -10.82 35.52 -46.20
C THR A 1162 -11.41 35.18 -44.83
N GLN A 1163 -12.70 34.80 -44.78
CA GLN A 1163 -13.37 34.39 -43.53
C GLN A 1163 -12.85 33.04 -43.01
N ALA A 1164 -12.43 32.15 -43.90
CA ALA A 1164 -11.75 30.90 -43.57
C ALA A 1164 -10.24 31.09 -43.36
N PHE A 1165 -9.77 32.34 -43.19
CA PHE A 1165 -8.37 32.70 -42.90
C PHE A 1165 -7.33 32.17 -43.90
N ARG A 1166 -7.72 31.88 -45.16
CA ARG A 1166 -6.83 31.36 -46.22
C ARG A 1166 -6.01 32.46 -46.90
N TYR A 1167 -5.44 33.37 -46.12
CA TYR A 1167 -4.70 34.53 -46.65
C TYR A 1167 -3.42 34.13 -47.39
N ARG A 1168 -2.79 33.03 -47.00
CA ARG A 1168 -1.58 32.51 -47.66
C ARG A 1168 -1.87 31.97 -49.07
N GLU A 1169 -3.00 31.28 -49.25
CA GLU A 1169 -3.48 30.85 -50.57
C GLU A 1169 -3.90 32.04 -51.42
N LEU A 1170 -4.65 32.99 -50.83
CA LEU A 1170 -5.04 34.22 -51.51
C LEU A 1170 -3.84 35.05 -51.96
N PHE A 1171 -2.82 35.18 -51.10
CA PHE A 1171 -1.59 35.88 -51.43
C PHE A 1171 -0.82 35.15 -52.53
N ALA A 1172 -0.69 33.81 -52.48
CA ALA A 1172 -0.04 33.03 -53.53
C ALA A 1172 -0.73 33.19 -54.89
N LEU A 1173 -2.07 33.21 -54.91
CA LEU A 1173 -2.86 33.44 -56.13
C LEU A 1173 -2.68 34.86 -56.70
N LEU A 1174 -2.41 35.87 -55.86
CA LEU A 1174 -2.20 37.27 -56.22
C LEU A 1174 -0.71 37.67 -56.42
N SER A 1175 0.23 36.75 -56.18
CA SER A 1175 1.67 37.08 -56.12
C SER A 1175 2.46 36.84 -57.40
N ASP A 1176 1.91 36.06 -58.33
CA ASP A 1176 2.55 35.77 -59.63
C ASP A 1176 1.75 36.35 -60.81
N SER A 1177 1.58 37.67 -60.83
CA SER A 1177 1.16 38.43 -62.00
C SER A 1177 1.95 39.72 -62.11
#